data_AF-A0A2T0WMI5-F1
#
_entry.id   AF-A0A2T0WMI5-F1
#
_cell.length_a   1.000
_cell.length_b   1.000
_cell.length_c   1.000
_cell.angle_alpha   90.00
_cell.angle_beta   90.00
_cell.angle_gamma   90.00
#
_symmetry.space_group_name_H-M   'P 1'
#
loop_
_entity.id
_entity.type
_entity.pdbx_description
1 polymer ?
#
loop_
_entity_poly.entity_id
_entity_poly.type
_entity_poly.pdbx_seq_one_letter_code
_entity_poly.pdbx_strand_id
1 'polypeptide(L)'
;MWDKIIYSFPVQLLFLHLRKNLLLVALWVLLALIIFQRSGSVLGIPYLFLDPEYLNRVSWESFFLVGIALAIFTMAFHMTTYILDGAKFRFLAVVPRPFIQFCINNGLIPLIFYICYIYSFIQFQLDNEHESQWTVTHFLFGFAGGTTLTYFLLFLYFRFTNKDFFILFAGNVEKRLRKTKLSRANMLKRIRESKKSSNKVVDYLDWKLRFRMVRSDLSSFEGRQLLRVFDQNHLNMVIIQTALISLIFILGFFREIPILQLPAAASFMLLLSILTMLVGAVAFWLREWATPAVLAAIVLFNFFSNSNFLNRPHSAFGMDYNAEPASYKVEAINESLKAEYLEEDRNHTLQILENWRSKFPHDKKPKMVFVTTSGGGQRAALWTLKVLQEAEFVSNGQLTKHTQLITGASGGIIGAAFFRELYMQNQSDPSMHFKDEKYLNQISSDNLNPIIFTLLVNDLLIRSQYFTYNDRRYLKDRGYSFESQLNLNTEQVLDKPLAAYLEPERESLIPMLLITPLITNDGRKLYISPMPVSYMGISPSRTEGWDEKSQGIDFQRFFSDQDPDGLRFISALRMGATFPFITPNIQLPSKPRMEVMDSGLSDNFGIQDALKFMHVFHDWIDENTSGVLLLTIRDSEKFAEIEEKAPLTIMQKLFTPLKNIYINWDNVQTLHNEISFTRMKESVNFTLDRIEFEYSTLQYLKERGLADQEGAFDPEAQEILRASLNWRLTAREKKSVIDNINSPYNRRSLNRLKNYKFLE
;
A
#
# COMPACT_ATOMS: atom_id res chain seq x y z
N MET A 1 -33.20 -25.33 30.65
CA MET A 1 -32.46 -24.06 30.47
C MET A 1 -31.69 -24.04 29.15
N TRP A 2 -30.90 -25.08 28.86
CA TRP A 2 -30.16 -25.24 27.60
C TRP A 2 -31.02 -25.17 26.33
N ASP A 3 -32.19 -25.81 26.31
CA ASP A 3 -33.11 -25.74 25.16
C ASP A 3 -33.57 -24.31 24.85
N LYS A 4 -33.82 -23.48 25.87
CA LYS A 4 -34.22 -22.08 25.65
C LYS A 4 -33.11 -21.25 25.03
N ILE A 5 -31.86 -21.53 25.40
CA ILE A 5 -30.68 -20.85 24.84
C ILE A 5 -30.45 -21.32 23.39
N ILE A 6 -30.44 -22.63 23.15
CA ILE A 6 -30.18 -23.22 21.83
C ILE A 6 -31.26 -22.81 20.83
N TYR A 7 -32.54 -22.83 21.23
CA TYR A 7 -33.67 -22.43 20.38
C TYR A 7 -34.02 -20.94 20.51
N SER A 8 -33.14 -20.12 21.09
CA SER A 8 -33.30 -18.67 21.05
C SER A 8 -33.00 -18.13 19.64
N PHE A 9 -33.68 -17.06 19.27
CA PHE A 9 -33.55 -16.49 17.94
C PHE A 9 -32.10 -16.06 17.59
N PRO A 10 -31.31 -15.45 18.50
CA PRO A 10 -29.92 -15.11 18.19
C PRO A 10 -29.04 -16.33 17.87
N VAL A 11 -29.19 -17.41 18.63
CA VAL A 11 -28.40 -18.64 18.45
C VAL A 11 -28.82 -19.37 17.16
N GLN A 12 -30.12 -19.40 16.88
CA GLN A 12 -30.63 -19.98 15.63
C GLN A 12 -30.14 -19.21 14.39
N LEU A 13 -30.04 -17.87 14.48
CA LEU A 13 -29.44 -17.07 13.41
C LEU A 13 -27.94 -17.36 13.25
N LEU A 14 -27.18 -17.46 14.34
CA LEU A 14 -25.76 -17.82 14.28
C LEU A 14 -25.56 -19.16 13.55
N PHE A 15 -26.29 -20.22 13.93
CA PHE A 15 -26.22 -21.51 13.25
C PHE A 15 -26.63 -21.43 11.78
N LEU A 16 -27.61 -20.58 11.45
CA LEU A 16 -28.01 -20.35 10.08
C LEU A 16 -26.89 -19.71 9.27
N HIS A 17 -26.18 -18.72 9.81
CA HIS A 17 -25.06 -18.07 9.12
C HIS A 17 -23.90 -19.03 8.89
N LEU A 18 -23.52 -19.80 9.91
CA LEU A 18 -22.46 -20.81 9.80
C LEU A 18 -22.81 -21.95 8.83
N ARG A 19 -24.10 -22.18 8.55
CA ARG A 19 -24.54 -23.21 7.60
C ARG A 19 -24.74 -22.70 6.18
N LYS A 20 -25.25 -21.47 5.99
CA LYS A 20 -25.75 -20.99 4.69
C LYS A 20 -25.11 -19.68 4.21
N ASN A 21 -24.60 -18.85 5.10
CA ASN A 21 -24.07 -17.53 4.76
C ASN A 21 -22.55 -17.46 4.96
N LEU A 22 -21.84 -18.55 4.65
CA LEU A 22 -20.40 -18.69 4.86
C LEU A 22 -19.59 -17.55 4.22
N LEU A 23 -19.95 -17.12 3.02
CA LEU A 23 -19.28 -15.98 2.34
C LEU A 23 -19.43 -14.66 3.13
N LEU A 24 -20.60 -14.40 3.71
CA LEU A 24 -20.83 -13.19 4.50
C LEU A 24 -20.09 -13.26 5.84
N VAL A 25 -20.04 -14.44 6.46
CA VAL A 25 -19.27 -14.66 7.70
C VAL A 25 -17.76 -14.56 7.43
N ALA A 26 -17.28 -15.03 6.28
CA ALA A 26 -15.88 -14.94 5.90
C ALA A 26 -15.36 -13.49 5.86
N LEU A 27 -16.20 -12.52 5.50
CA LEU A 27 -15.84 -11.09 5.56
C LEU A 27 -15.58 -10.61 7.00
N TRP A 28 -16.38 -11.07 7.96
CA TRP A 28 -16.14 -10.78 9.39
C TRP A 28 -14.89 -11.47 9.92
N VAL A 29 -14.64 -12.72 9.49
CA VAL A 29 -13.42 -13.46 9.85
C VAL A 29 -12.18 -12.76 9.27
N LEU A 30 -12.25 -12.28 8.03
CA LEU A 30 -11.18 -11.50 7.41
C LEU A 30 -10.86 -10.24 8.23
N LEU A 31 -11.89 -9.46 8.58
CA LEU A 31 -11.69 -8.27 9.42
C LEU A 31 -11.11 -8.64 10.79
N ALA A 32 -11.55 -9.75 11.40
CA ALA A 32 -11.02 -10.24 12.67
C ALA A 32 -9.52 -10.60 12.54
N LEU A 33 -9.14 -11.33 11.49
CA LEU A 33 -7.74 -11.67 11.23
C LEU A 33 -6.86 -10.43 11.04
N ILE A 34 -7.39 -9.38 10.43
CA ILE A 34 -6.69 -8.10 10.28
C ILE A 34 -6.49 -7.42 11.64
N ILE A 35 -7.54 -7.23 12.44
CA ILE A 35 -7.43 -6.51 13.74
C ILE A 35 -6.62 -7.28 14.78
N PHE A 36 -6.50 -8.61 14.64
CA PHE A 36 -5.61 -9.44 15.47
C PHE A 36 -4.20 -9.58 14.89
N GLN A 37 -3.85 -8.81 13.86
CA GLN A 37 -2.53 -8.82 13.21
C GLN A 37 -2.10 -10.19 12.66
N ARG A 38 -3.07 -11.09 12.38
CA ARG A 38 -2.82 -12.42 11.79
C ARG A 38 -2.78 -12.39 10.26
N SER A 39 -3.13 -11.26 9.65
CA SER A 39 -3.10 -11.07 8.19
C SER A 39 -2.60 -9.66 7.85
N GLY A 40 -1.64 -9.58 6.92
CA GLY A 40 -1.16 -8.31 6.37
C GLY A 40 -0.31 -7.47 7.32
N SER A 41 0.25 -8.03 8.39
CA SER A 41 1.09 -7.33 9.38
C SER A 41 2.34 -6.70 8.75
N VAL A 42 3.09 -7.46 7.94
CA VAL A 42 4.28 -6.96 7.21
C VAL A 42 3.94 -5.77 6.31
N LEU A 43 2.73 -5.75 5.75
CA LEU A 43 2.22 -4.65 4.91
C LEU A 43 1.54 -3.54 5.72
N GLY A 44 1.52 -3.61 7.06
CA GLY A 44 0.89 -2.62 7.95
C GLY A 44 -0.63 -2.49 7.81
N ILE A 45 -1.32 -3.46 7.20
CA ILE A 45 -2.78 -3.43 7.01
C ILE A 45 -3.53 -3.28 8.35
N PRO A 46 -3.17 -4.00 9.44
CA PRO A 46 -3.83 -3.83 10.74
C PRO A 46 -3.79 -2.38 11.25
N TYR A 47 -2.69 -1.65 10.99
CA TYR A 47 -2.50 -0.28 11.48
C TYR A 47 -3.46 0.70 10.80
N LEU A 48 -3.94 0.41 9.59
CA LEU A 48 -5.00 1.20 8.95
C LEU A 48 -6.31 1.18 9.75
N PHE A 49 -6.55 0.11 10.52
CA PHE A 49 -7.76 -0.07 11.35
C PHE A 49 -7.57 0.35 12.80
N LEU A 50 -6.41 0.04 13.38
CA LEU A 50 -6.11 0.28 14.80
C LEU A 50 -5.57 1.69 15.05
N ASP A 51 -5.06 2.34 14.01
CA ASP A 51 -4.47 3.67 14.04
C ASP A 51 -4.84 4.43 12.76
N PRO A 52 -6.13 4.66 12.44
CA PRO A 52 -6.53 5.31 11.20
C PRO A 52 -6.03 6.76 11.14
N GLU A 53 -5.47 7.14 10.01
CA GLU A 53 -5.10 8.53 9.72
C GLU A 53 -6.15 9.23 8.88
N TYR A 54 -6.35 10.52 9.17
CA TYR A 54 -7.20 11.42 8.40
C TYR A 54 -6.56 12.82 8.43
N LEU A 55 -6.39 13.45 7.27
CA LEU A 55 -5.68 14.74 7.17
C LEU A 55 -4.25 14.68 7.77
N ASN A 56 -3.51 13.60 7.47
CA ASN A 56 -2.14 13.33 7.93
C ASN A 56 -1.97 13.27 9.47
N ARG A 57 -3.05 12.99 10.20
CA ARG A 57 -3.02 12.81 11.66
C ARG A 57 -3.96 11.71 12.12
N VAL A 58 -3.55 11.00 13.16
CA VAL A 58 -4.45 10.15 13.95
C VAL A 58 -5.25 11.08 14.87
N SER A 59 -6.58 11.03 14.80
CA SER A 59 -7.44 12.02 15.44
C SER A 59 -8.79 11.45 15.82
N TRP A 60 -9.57 12.20 16.58
CA TRP A 60 -10.95 11.84 16.89
C TRP A 60 -11.78 11.63 15.61
N GLU A 61 -11.56 12.48 14.60
CA GLU A 61 -12.23 12.45 13.31
C GLU A 61 -11.91 11.17 12.52
N SER A 62 -10.65 10.71 12.55
CA SER A 62 -10.27 9.48 11.85
C SER A 62 -10.99 8.26 12.44
N PHE A 63 -11.02 8.15 13.77
CA PHE A 63 -11.76 7.10 14.47
C PHE A 63 -13.27 7.22 14.30
N PHE A 64 -13.81 8.44 14.29
CA PHE A 64 -15.23 8.69 14.04
C PHE A 64 -15.68 8.18 12.66
N LEU A 65 -14.89 8.43 11.61
CA LEU A 65 -15.16 7.94 10.26
C LEU A 65 -15.06 6.41 10.17
N VAL A 66 -14.08 5.79 10.84
CA VAL A 66 -13.99 4.33 10.95
C VAL A 66 -15.22 3.76 11.67
N GLY A 67 -15.69 4.43 12.72
CA GLY A 67 -16.91 4.08 13.43
C GLY A 67 -18.16 4.13 12.55
N ILE A 68 -18.30 5.18 11.74
CA ILE A 68 -19.38 5.29 10.73
C ILE A 68 -19.33 4.11 9.76
N ALA A 69 -18.15 3.83 9.19
CA ALA A 69 -17.98 2.78 8.20
C ALA A 69 -18.29 1.38 8.77
N LEU A 70 -17.89 1.10 10.01
CA LEU A 70 -18.23 -0.16 10.69
C LEU A 70 -19.75 -0.30 10.92
N ALA A 71 -20.43 0.78 11.29
CA ALA A 71 -21.88 0.77 11.46
C ALA A 71 -22.62 0.56 10.13
N ILE A 72 -22.14 1.16 9.04
CA ILE A 72 -22.65 0.93 7.67
C ILE A 72 -22.44 -0.53 7.27
N PHE A 73 -21.25 -1.10 7.49
CA PHE A 73 -20.96 -2.51 7.21
C PHE A 73 -21.84 -3.47 8.02
N THR A 74 -22.02 -3.18 9.30
CA THR A 74 -22.91 -3.96 10.18
C THR A 74 -24.35 -3.91 9.68
N MET A 75 -24.85 -2.74 9.28
CA MET A 75 -26.19 -2.62 8.72
C MET A 75 -26.33 -3.26 7.34
N ALA A 76 -25.30 -3.22 6.50
CA ALA A 76 -25.26 -3.95 5.24
C ALA A 76 -25.41 -5.47 5.47
N PHE A 77 -24.73 -6.01 6.48
CA PHE A 77 -24.87 -7.40 6.90
C PHE A 77 -26.30 -7.70 7.37
N HIS A 78 -26.85 -6.89 8.29
CA HIS A 78 -28.22 -7.06 8.80
C HIS A 78 -29.29 -7.01 7.70
N MET A 79 -29.20 -6.03 6.79
CA MET A 79 -30.15 -5.89 5.69
C MET A 79 -30.08 -7.09 4.75
N THR A 80 -28.86 -7.50 4.41
CA THR A 80 -28.62 -8.63 3.50
C THR A 80 -29.17 -9.93 4.09
N THR A 81 -28.84 -10.24 5.34
CA THR A 81 -29.32 -11.48 5.98
C THR A 81 -30.82 -11.44 6.27
N TYR A 82 -31.40 -10.28 6.59
CA TYR A 82 -32.85 -10.14 6.74
C TYR A 82 -33.59 -10.49 5.45
N ILE A 83 -33.03 -10.12 4.30
CA ILE A 83 -33.64 -10.36 2.98
C ILE A 83 -33.49 -11.81 2.53
N LEU A 84 -32.35 -12.44 2.83
CA LEU A 84 -32.10 -13.84 2.48
C LEU A 84 -32.82 -14.81 3.42
N ASP A 85 -32.88 -14.49 4.71
CA ASP A 85 -33.28 -15.44 5.76
C ASP A 85 -34.51 -15.03 6.54
N GLY A 86 -34.89 -13.75 6.58
CA GLY A 86 -35.99 -13.26 7.41
C GLY A 86 -37.31 -13.97 7.12
N ALA A 87 -37.57 -14.34 5.86
CA ALA A 87 -38.77 -15.08 5.46
C ALA A 87 -38.87 -16.50 6.04
N LYS A 88 -37.77 -17.06 6.55
CA LYS A 88 -37.75 -18.38 7.22
C LYS A 88 -38.35 -18.30 8.63
N PHE A 89 -38.37 -17.11 9.23
CA PHE A 89 -38.80 -16.87 10.61
C PHE A 89 -40.15 -16.15 10.64
N ARG A 90 -41.24 -16.91 10.54
CA ARG A 90 -42.60 -16.36 10.37
C ARG A 90 -43.06 -15.46 11.50
N PHE A 91 -42.62 -15.72 12.73
CA PHE A 91 -43.03 -14.93 13.89
C PHE A 91 -42.64 -13.46 13.77
N LEU A 92 -41.59 -13.14 13.00
CA LEU A 92 -41.19 -11.75 12.76
C LEU A 92 -42.33 -10.93 12.14
N ALA A 93 -43.21 -11.53 11.33
CA ALA A 93 -44.30 -10.79 10.68
C ALA A 93 -45.37 -10.27 11.65
N VAL A 94 -45.49 -10.88 12.83
CA VAL A 94 -46.52 -10.53 13.83
C VAL A 94 -45.97 -9.56 14.89
N VAL A 95 -44.66 -9.37 14.89
CA VAL A 95 -43.94 -8.64 15.91
C VAL A 95 -43.76 -7.17 15.49
N PRO A 96 -43.95 -6.19 16.39
CA PRO A 96 -43.80 -4.78 16.04
C PRO A 96 -42.34 -4.48 15.66
N ARG A 97 -42.14 -3.65 14.62
CA ARG A 97 -40.80 -3.28 14.13
C ARG A 97 -39.91 -4.50 13.82
N PRO A 98 -40.33 -5.37 12.89
CA PRO A 98 -39.70 -6.68 12.65
C PRO A 98 -38.21 -6.59 12.30
N PHE A 99 -37.82 -5.57 11.54
CA PHE A 99 -36.43 -5.36 11.14
C PHE A 99 -35.52 -5.03 12.33
N ILE A 100 -35.95 -4.13 13.22
CA ILE A 100 -35.16 -3.76 14.41
C ILE A 100 -34.96 -4.97 15.31
N GLN A 101 -36.02 -5.77 15.51
CA GLN A 101 -35.91 -6.99 16.30
C GLN A 101 -35.01 -8.02 15.64
N PHE A 102 -35.06 -8.13 14.30
CA PHE A 102 -34.10 -8.93 13.57
C PHE A 102 -32.66 -8.46 13.80
N CYS A 103 -32.35 -7.16 13.67
CA CYS A 103 -31.00 -6.64 13.89
C CYS A 103 -30.46 -6.96 15.29
N ILE A 104 -31.27 -6.76 16.33
CA ILE A 104 -30.90 -7.06 17.72
C ILE A 104 -30.53 -8.53 17.89
N ASN A 105 -31.34 -9.45 17.33
CA ASN A 105 -31.08 -10.88 17.45
C ASN A 105 -29.97 -11.36 16.50
N ASN A 106 -29.78 -10.70 15.36
CA ASN A 106 -28.70 -10.94 14.40
C ASN A 106 -27.39 -10.23 14.81
N GLY A 107 -27.35 -9.62 16.00
CA GLY A 107 -26.25 -8.77 16.47
C GLY A 107 -25.04 -9.54 17.01
N LEU A 108 -25.12 -10.86 17.19
CA LEU A 108 -24.06 -11.62 17.88
C LEU A 108 -22.70 -11.54 17.17
N ILE A 109 -22.65 -11.77 15.84
CA ILE A 109 -21.39 -11.68 15.06
C ILE A 109 -20.84 -10.24 15.07
N PRO A 110 -21.62 -9.20 14.72
CA PRO A 110 -21.14 -7.82 14.79
C PRO A 110 -20.70 -7.38 16.19
N LEU A 111 -21.42 -7.79 17.24
CA LEU A 111 -21.11 -7.43 18.62
C LEU A 111 -19.80 -8.07 19.08
N ILE A 112 -19.57 -9.35 18.76
CA ILE A 112 -18.29 -10.01 19.05
C ILE A 112 -17.16 -9.27 18.35
N PHE A 113 -17.31 -8.96 17.06
CA PHE A 113 -16.30 -8.20 16.33
C PHE A 113 -16.07 -6.81 16.93
N TYR A 114 -17.13 -6.10 17.31
CA TYR A 114 -17.03 -4.78 17.94
C TYR A 114 -16.23 -4.81 19.25
N ILE A 115 -16.47 -5.83 20.09
CA ILE A 115 -15.73 -6.04 21.34
C ILE A 115 -14.27 -6.38 21.04
N CYS A 116 -14.02 -7.30 20.10
CA CYS A 116 -12.67 -7.65 19.67
C CYS A 116 -11.91 -6.45 19.10
N TYR A 117 -12.58 -5.60 18.31
CA TYR A 117 -11.98 -4.37 17.78
C TYR A 117 -11.58 -3.43 18.89
N ILE A 118 -12.47 -3.15 19.87
CA ILE A 118 -12.14 -2.29 21.01
C ILE A 118 -10.97 -2.88 21.81
N TYR A 119 -10.97 -4.19 22.05
CA TYR A 119 -9.88 -4.86 22.75
C TYR A 119 -8.55 -4.69 22.01
N SER A 120 -8.50 -5.02 20.71
CA SER A 120 -7.30 -4.86 19.88
C SER A 120 -6.85 -3.41 19.77
N PHE A 121 -7.79 -2.46 19.64
CA PHE A 121 -7.52 -1.02 19.58
C PHE A 121 -6.88 -0.52 20.88
N ILE A 122 -7.44 -0.86 22.04
CA ILE A 122 -6.90 -0.44 23.34
C ILE A 122 -5.50 -1.02 23.53
N GLN A 123 -5.32 -2.32 23.26
CA GLN A 123 -3.99 -2.97 23.35
C GLN A 123 -2.99 -2.26 22.44
N PHE A 124 -3.34 -2.05 21.17
CA PHE A 124 -2.45 -1.41 20.20
C PHE A 124 -2.07 0.03 20.57
N GLN A 125 -3.04 0.85 20.99
CA GLN A 125 -2.80 2.25 21.31
C GLN A 125 -2.01 2.44 22.61
N LEU A 126 -2.19 1.56 23.60
CA LEU A 126 -1.37 1.58 24.82
C LEU A 126 0.08 1.17 24.56
N ASP A 127 0.31 0.30 23.57
CA ASP A 127 1.66 -0.10 23.14
C ASP A 127 2.34 0.95 22.22
N ASN A 128 1.59 1.92 21.71
CA ASN A 128 2.08 3.05 20.94
C ASN A 128 2.51 4.16 21.93
N GLU A 129 3.81 4.24 22.23
CA GLU A 129 4.47 5.02 23.30
C GLU A 129 4.08 6.50 23.52
N HIS A 130 3.24 7.08 22.69
CA HIS A 130 2.97 8.52 22.68
C HIS A 130 1.56 8.90 23.10
N GLU A 131 0.65 7.95 23.29
CA GLU A 131 -0.72 8.29 23.63
C GLU A 131 -0.93 8.28 25.15
N SER A 132 -1.15 9.48 25.70
CA SER A 132 -1.71 9.63 27.03
C SER A 132 -2.98 8.76 27.14
N GLN A 133 -3.23 8.15 28.30
CA GLN A 133 -4.48 7.41 28.55
C GLN A 133 -5.72 8.25 28.21
N TRP A 134 -5.60 9.57 28.33
CA TRP A 134 -6.61 10.52 27.88
C TRP A 134 -6.84 10.49 26.37
N THR A 135 -5.78 10.46 25.55
CA THR A 135 -5.90 10.41 24.10
C THR A 135 -6.52 9.11 23.61
N VAL A 136 -6.14 7.96 24.20
CA VAL A 136 -6.77 6.67 23.88
C VAL A 136 -8.28 6.71 24.16
N THR A 137 -8.68 7.30 25.29
CA THR A 137 -10.09 7.49 25.64
C THR A 137 -10.78 8.45 24.66
N HIS A 138 -10.09 9.51 24.23
CA HIS A 138 -10.59 10.46 23.25
C HIS A 138 -10.86 9.80 21.88
N PHE A 139 -9.93 8.98 21.39
CA PHE A 139 -10.10 8.18 20.17
C PHE A 139 -11.24 7.17 20.29
N LEU A 140 -11.37 6.50 21.45
CA LEU A 140 -12.49 5.59 21.71
C LEU A 140 -13.84 6.30 21.64
N PHE A 141 -13.94 7.52 22.18
CA PHE A 141 -15.16 8.34 22.06
C PHE A 141 -15.44 8.74 20.60
N GLY A 142 -14.41 9.00 19.79
CA GLY A 142 -14.56 9.22 18.35
C GLY A 142 -15.20 8.02 17.67
N PHE A 143 -14.59 6.85 17.83
CA PHE A 143 -15.10 5.60 17.27
C PHE A 143 -16.52 5.28 17.73
N ALA A 144 -16.78 5.30 19.04
CA ALA A 144 -18.10 5.03 19.61
C ALA A 144 -19.15 6.08 19.23
N GLY A 145 -18.73 7.34 19.08
CA GLY A 145 -19.59 8.43 18.60
C GLY A 145 -20.04 8.21 17.16
N GLY A 146 -19.12 7.84 16.28
CA GLY A 146 -19.41 7.54 14.87
C GLY A 146 -20.36 6.36 14.70
N THR A 147 -20.14 5.28 15.45
CA THR A 147 -20.99 4.07 15.42
C THR A 147 -22.39 4.37 15.94
N THR A 148 -22.48 5.03 17.10
CA THR A 148 -23.76 5.34 17.77
C THR A 148 -24.60 6.31 16.94
N LEU A 149 -23.99 7.38 16.42
CA LEU A 149 -24.69 8.35 15.56
C LEU A 149 -25.23 7.68 14.31
N THR A 150 -24.42 6.85 13.65
CA THR A 150 -24.82 6.15 12.41
C THR A 150 -25.97 5.19 12.66
N TYR A 151 -25.90 4.38 13.72
CA TYR A 151 -27.03 3.51 14.08
C TYR A 151 -28.27 4.32 14.43
N PHE A 152 -28.14 5.40 15.17
CA PHE A 152 -29.27 6.29 15.49
C PHE A 152 -29.94 6.81 14.22
N LEU A 153 -29.18 7.34 13.26
CA LEU A 153 -29.70 7.86 12.00
C LEU A 153 -30.35 6.77 11.14
N LEU A 154 -29.71 5.61 11.01
CA LEU A 154 -30.25 4.48 10.23
C LEU A 154 -31.53 3.92 10.87
N PHE A 155 -31.56 3.71 12.20
CA PHE A 155 -32.78 3.26 12.88
C PHE A 155 -33.87 4.32 12.90
N LEU A 156 -33.53 5.61 12.95
CA LEU A 156 -34.48 6.70 12.80
C LEU A 156 -35.11 6.68 11.40
N TYR A 157 -34.29 6.54 10.35
CA TYR A 157 -34.76 6.33 8.98
C TYR A 157 -35.71 5.13 8.90
N PHE A 158 -35.30 3.96 9.40
CA PHE A 158 -36.14 2.75 9.39
C PHE A 158 -37.41 2.90 10.22
N ARG A 159 -37.41 3.70 11.30
CA ARG A 159 -38.61 3.98 12.08
C ARG A 159 -39.64 4.74 11.25
N PHE A 160 -39.22 5.65 10.37
CA PHE A 160 -40.13 6.40 9.50
C PHE A 160 -40.48 5.64 8.21
N THR A 161 -39.57 4.86 7.67
CA THR A 161 -39.77 4.16 6.39
C THR A 161 -40.38 2.77 6.53
N ASN A 162 -40.15 2.04 7.64
CA ASN A 162 -40.82 0.77 7.92
C ASN A 162 -42.13 1.03 8.66
N LYS A 163 -43.24 1.01 7.93
CA LYS A 163 -44.58 1.16 8.52
C LYS A 163 -44.98 -0.14 9.22
N ASP A 164 -45.59 -0.01 10.40
CA ASP A 164 -46.13 -1.14 11.14
C ASP A 164 -47.26 -1.84 10.33
N PHE A 165 -47.39 -3.15 10.56
CA PHE A 165 -48.39 -4.05 9.96
C PHE A 165 -49.79 -3.44 9.82
N PHE A 166 -50.23 -2.67 10.81
CA PHE A 166 -51.56 -2.06 10.87
C PHE A 166 -51.75 -0.82 9.97
N ILE A 167 -50.69 -0.14 9.53
CA ILE A 167 -50.79 1.11 8.73
C ILE A 167 -50.82 0.81 7.22
N LEU A 168 -50.18 -0.26 6.77
CA LEU A 168 -50.18 -0.69 5.35
C LEU A 168 -51.55 -1.21 4.86
N PHE A 169 -52.45 -1.56 5.78
CA PHE A 169 -53.80 -2.02 5.47
C PHE A 169 -54.84 -0.90 5.43
N ALA A 170 -54.47 0.34 5.81
CA ALA A 170 -55.40 1.47 5.87
C ALA A 170 -55.56 2.23 4.53
N GLY A 171 -54.98 1.80 3.40
CA GLY A 171 -55.31 2.46 2.12
C GLY A 171 -54.60 1.98 0.84
N ASN A 172 -55.40 1.52 -0.13
CA ASN A 172 -55.26 1.71 -1.58
C ASN A 172 -54.06 1.15 -2.38
N VAL A 173 -53.26 0.20 -1.87
CA VAL A 173 -52.15 -0.39 -2.67
C VAL A 173 -52.55 -1.67 -3.43
N GLU A 174 -53.64 -2.33 -3.06
CA GLU A 174 -54.09 -3.60 -3.67
C GLU A 174 -54.41 -3.49 -5.17
N LYS A 175 -54.70 -2.27 -5.68
CA LYS A 175 -54.95 -2.00 -7.10
C LYS A 175 -53.68 -1.97 -7.97
N ARG A 176 -52.50 -1.61 -7.44
CA ARG A 176 -51.27 -1.44 -8.26
C ARG A 176 -50.52 -2.75 -8.56
N LEU A 177 -50.62 -3.76 -7.68
CA LEU A 177 -49.86 -5.02 -7.81
C LEU A 177 -50.54 -6.11 -8.65
N ARG A 178 -51.79 -5.94 -9.09
CA ARG A 178 -52.47 -6.90 -9.99
C ARG A 178 -51.87 -6.98 -11.40
N LYS A 179 -50.93 -6.10 -11.78
CA LYS A 179 -50.48 -5.94 -13.18
C LYS A 179 -49.21 -6.69 -13.61
N THR A 180 -48.41 -7.30 -12.72
CA THR A 180 -47.14 -7.98 -13.11
C THR A 180 -47.12 -9.48 -12.78
N LYS A 181 -47.11 -10.34 -13.80
CA LYS A 181 -47.21 -11.82 -13.67
C LYS A 181 -45.95 -12.49 -13.09
N LEU A 182 -44.75 -11.98 -13.37
CA LEU A 182 -43.45 -12.57 -12.96
C LEU A 182 -43.20 -12.53 -11.44
N SER A 183 -43.60 -11.44 -10.76
CA SER A 183 -43.44 -11.31 -9.30
C SER A 183 -44.28 -12.34 -8.53
N ARG A 184 -45.46 -12.72 -9.05
CA ARG A 184 -46.43 -13.62 -8.39
C ARG A 184 -45.97 -15.09 -8.32
N ALA A 185 -45.27 -15.59 -9.33
CA ALA A 185 -44.77 -16.96 -9.35
C ALA A 185 -43.61 -17.17 -8.35
N ASN A 186 -42.67 -16.21 -8.34
CA ASN A 186 -41.55 -16.17 -7.41
C ASN A 186 -42.00 -16.02 -5.94
N MET A 187 -43.07 -15.25 -5.72
CA MET A 187 -43.75 -15.06 -4.45
C MET A 187 -44.38 -16.36 -3.92
N LEU A 188 -45.13 -17.08 -4.77
CA LEU A 188 -45.79 -18.34 -4.38
C LEU A 188 -44.81 -19.48 -4.08
N LYS A 189 -43.65 -19.54 -4.76
CA LYS A 189 -42.60 -20.55 -4.47
C LYS A 189 -41.94 -20.32 -3.09
N ARG A 190 -41.71 -19.05 -2.69
CA ARG A 190 -41.22 -18.69 -1.34
C ARG A 190 -42.14 -19.15 -0.22
N ILE A 191 -43.46 -19.03 -0.42
CA ILE A 191 -44.46 -19.52 0.54
C ILE A 191 -44.40 -21.06 0.67
N ARG A 192 -44.10 -21.78 -0.41
CA ARG A 192 -43.92 -23.24 -0.38
C ARG A 192 -42.63 -23.66 0.32
N GLU A 193 -41.53 -22.95 0.09
CA GLU A 193 -40.24 -23.22 0.76
C GLU A 193 -40.27 -22.88 2.26
N SER A 194 -40.91 -21.78 2.65
CA SER A 194 -41.11 -21.43 4.07
C SER A 194 -42.06 -22.39 4.80
N LYS A 195 -42.88 -23.17 4.07
CA LYS A 195 -43.67 -24.31 4.61
C LYS A 195 -42.83 -25.55 4.90
N LYS A 196 -41.64 -25.69 4.32
CA LYS A 196 -40.72 -26.81 4.57
C LYS A 196 -39.69 -26.52 5.66
N SER A 197 -39.35 -25.25 5.95
CA SER A 197 -38.34 -24.91 6.98
C SER A 197 -38.96 -24.83 8.39
N SER A 198 -38.88 -25.92 9.15
CA SER A 198 -39.16 -25.95 10.59
C SER A 198 -37.94 -25.45 11.38
N ASN A 199 -37.64 -24.15 11.34
CA ASN A 199 -36.67 -23.57 12.27
C ASN A 199 -37.40 -23.28 13.58
N LYS A 200 -37.25 -24.17 14.57
CA LYS A 200 -37.86 -24.03 15.90
C LYS A 200 -37.19 -22.86 16.63
N VAL A 201 -37.91 -21.75 16.80
CA VAL A 201 -37.50 -20.61 17.62
C VAL A 201 -38.49 -20.48 18.77
N VAL A 202 -37.99 -20.55 20.00
CA VAL A 202 -38.81 -20.54 21.22
C VAL A 202 -38.85 -19.13 21.83
N ASP A 203 -37.69 -18.49 21.94
CA ASP A 203 -37.52 -17.18 22.56
C ASP A 203 -36.82 -16.21 21.59
N TYR A 204 -37.15 -14.92 21.64
CA TYR A 204 -36.43 -13.85 20.94
C TYR A 204 -36.17 -12.68 21.88
N LEU A 205 -35.14 -11.89 21.58
CA LEU A 205 -34.81 -10.66 22.29
C LEU A 205 -35.62 -9.49 21.72
N ASP A 206 -36.48 -8.87 22.52
CA ASP A 206 -37.27 -7.72 22.07
C ASP A 206 -36.42 -6.43 21.95
N TRP A 207 -37.01 -5.35 21.43
CA TRP A 207 -36.31 -4.07 21.27
C TRP A 207 -35.91 -3.39 22.60
N LYS A 208 -36.38 -3.89 23.74
CA LYS A 208 -35.98 -3.47 25.09
C LYS A 208 -34.96 -4.44 25.72
N LEU A 209 -34.37 -5.32 24.92
CA LEU A 209 -33.42 -6.35 25.35
C LEU A 209 -33.99 -7.33 26.39
N ARG A 210 -35.30 -7.61 26.33
CA ARG A 210 -35.97 -8.62 27.18
C ARG A 210 -36.30 -9.86 26.36
N PHE A 211 -36.02 -11.03 26.93
CA PHE A 211 -36.44 -12.29 26.33
C PHE A 211 -37.97 -12.41 26.33
N ARG A 212 -38.55 -12.66 25.16
CA ARG A 212 -39.97 -12.92 24.97
C ARG A 212 -40.17 -14.23 24.25
N MET A 213 -41.20 -14.96 24.67
CA MET A 213 -41.62 -16.18 24.00
C MET A 213 -42.27 -15.84 22.64
N VAL A 214 -41.92 -16.65 21.63
CA VAL A 214 -42.56 -16.61 20.32
C VAL A 214 -44.00 -17.10 20.47
N ARG A 215 -44.96 -16.24 20.14
CA ARG A 215 -46.38 -16.57 20.08
C ARG A 215 -46.67 -17.39 18.83
N SER A 216 -46.79 -18.72 19.00
CA SER A 216 -46.97 -19.70 17.92
C SER A 216 -48.39 -19.74 17.36
N ASP A 217 -49.38 -19.31 18.14
CA ASP A 217 -50.80 -19.14 17.81
C ASP A 217 -51.04 -18.22 16.60
N LEU A 218 -50.29 -17.12 16.50
CA LEU A 218 -50.42 -16.14 15.41
C LEU A 218 -49.51 -16.42 14.19
N SER A 219 -48.60 -17.40 14.29
CA SER A 219 -47.65 -17.76 13.21
C SER A 219 -48.30 -18.51 12.02
N SER A 220 -49.57 -18.87 12.18
CA SER A 220 -50.43 -19.53 11.19
C SER A 220 -51.11 -18.56 10.21
N PHE A 221 -51.12 -17.25 10.49
CA PHE A 221 -51.80 -16.25 9.68
C PHE A 221 -51.00 -15.81 8.42
N GLU A 222 -51.65 -16.03 7.27
CA GLU A 222 -51.45 -15.52 5.91
C GLU A 222 -50.02 -15.31 5.34
N GLY A 223 -49.51 -16.34 4.67
CA GLY A 223 -48.28 -16.30 3.87
C GLY A 223 -48.19 -15.21 2.79
N ARG A 224 -49.29 -14.56 2.36
CA ARG A 224 -49.27 -13.42 1.41
C ARG A 224 -48.86 -12.10 2.07
N GLN A 225 -49.09 -11.95 3.38
CA GLN A 225 -48.85 -10.72 4.14
C GLN A 225 -47.38 -10.60 4.58
N LEU A 226 -46.74 -11.73 4.88
CA LEU A 226 -45.28 -11.87 5.09
C LEU A 226 -44.47 -11.18 3.98
N LEU A 227 -44.86 -11.36 2.72
CA LEU A 227 -44.11 -10.89 1.55
C LEU A 227 -44.10 -9.37 1.40
N ARG A 228 -45.15 -8.64 1.82
CA ARG A 228 -45.22 -7.18 1.67
C ARG A 228 -44.25 -6.44 2.60
N VAL A 229 -44.06 -6.93 3.82
CA VAL A 229 -43.07 -6.39 4.77
C VAL A 229 -41.64 -6.66 4.28
N PHE A 230 -41.40 -7.81 3.64
CA PHE A 230 -40.11 -8.09 3.00
C PHE A 230 -39.87 -7.22 1.75
N ASP A 231 -40.90 -6.92 0.95
CA ASP A 231 -40.79 -6.06 -0.24
C ASP A 231 -40.48 -4.59 0.12
N GLN A 232 -41.01 -4.06 1.23
CA GLN A 232 -40.70 -2.70 1.71
C GLN A 232 -39.25 -2.57 2.21
N ASN A 233 -38.78 -3.55 2.99
CA ASN A 233 -37.39 -3.59 3.44
C ASN A 233 -36.42 -3.77 2.26
N HIS A 234 -36.84 -4.47 1.19
CA HIS A 234 -36.08 -4.55 -0.05
C HIS A 234 -35.95 -3.19 -0.75
N LEU A 235 -37.02 -2.38 -0.81
CA LEU A 235 -36.95 -1.03 -1.37
C LEU A 235 -36.00 -0.13 -0.56
N ASN A 236 -36.08 -0.17 0.77
CA ASN A 236 -35.17 0.58 1.64
C ASN A 236 -33.71 0.14 1.45
N MET A 237 -33.47 -1.16 1.27
CA MET A 237 -32.13 -1.69 0.98
C MET A 237 -31.59 -1.16 -0.35
N VAL A 238 -32.41 -1.15 -1.42
CA VAL A 238 -32.03 -0.58 -2.73
C VAL A 238 -31.75 0.93 -2.63
N ILE A 239 -32.56 1.67 -1.86
CA ILE A 239 -32.33 3.12 -1.64
C ILE A 239 -31.00 3.34 -0.92
N ILE A 240 -30.74 2.64 0.18
CA ILE A 240 -29.49 2.76 0.93
C ILE A 240 -28.29 2.32 0.07
N GLN A 241 -28.44 1.25 -0.72
CA GLN A 241 -27.41 0.78 -1.63
C GLN A 241 -27.09 1.84 -2.69
N THR A 242 -28.13 2.44 -3.28
CA THR A 242 -27.98 3.50 -4.28
C THR A 242 -27.35 4.74 -3.68
N ALA A 243 -27.74 5.13 -2.46
CA ALA A 243 -27.14 6.24 -1.74
C ALA A 243 -25.66 6.00 -1.41
N LEU A 244 -25.30 4.79 -0.97
CA LEU A 244 -23.91 4.41 -0.66
C LEU A 244 -23.03 4.40 -1.92
N ILE A 245 -23.54 3.81 -3.01
CA ILE A 245 -22.84 3.82 -4.31
C ILE A 245 -22.68 5.26 -4.82
N SER A 246 -23.73 6.08 -4.73
CA SER A 246 -23.68 7.49 -5.13
C SER A 246 -22.67 8.28 -4.29
N LEU A 247 -22.63 8.04 -2.97
CA LEU A 247 -21.64 8.64 -2.08
C LEU A 247 -20.23 8.28 -2.52
N ILE A 248 -19.94 7.01 -2.82
CA ILE A 248 -18.62 6.59 -3.30
C ILE A 248 -18.27 7.24 -4.65
N PHE A 249 -19.22 7.38 -5.57
CA PHE A 249 -18.98 8.11 -6.82
C PHE A 249 -18.68 9.59 -6.59
N ILE A 250 -19.40 10.24 -5.67
CA ILE A 250 -19.14 11.65 -5.30
C ILE A 250 -17.74 11.78 -4.68
N LEU A 251 -17.42 10.92 -3.72
CA LEU A 251 -16.10 10.90 -3.07
C LEU A 251 -14.98 10.62 -4.07
N GLY A 252 -15.20 9.70 -5.01
CA GLY A 252 -14.24 9.40 -6.08
C GLY A 252 -14.09 10.53 -7.09
N PHE A 253 -15.15 11.31 -7.34
CA PHE A 253 -15.08 12.49 -8.18
C PHE A 253 -14.28 13.61 -7.51
N PHE A 254 -14.49 13.85 -6.21
CA PHE A 254 -13.82 14.89 -5.44
C PHE A 254 -12.62 14.37 -4.62
N ARG A 255 -11.96 13.30 -5.09
CA ARG A 255 -10.88 12.63 -4.38
C ARG A 255 -9.64 13.48 -4.09
N GLU A 256 -9.50 14.62 -4.77
CA GLU A 256 -8.38 15.54 -4.58
C GLU A 256 -8.59 16.51 -3.42
N ILE A 257 -9.81 16.61 -2.90
CA ILE A 257 -10.11 17.43 -1.72
C ILE A 257 -9.75 16.60 -0.49
N PRO A 258 -8.74 17.01 0.32
CA PRO A 258 -8.27 16.20 1.45
C PRO A 258 -9.37 15.82 2.45
N ILE A 259 -10.33 16.72 2.67
CA ILE A 259 -11.48 16.52 3.57
C ILE A 259 -12.44 15.41 3.06
N LEU A 260 -12.38 15.05 1.79
CA LEU A 260 -13.22 14.00 1.20
C LEU A 260 -12.48 12.66 1.05
N GLN A 261 -11.19 12.61 1.40
CA GLN A 261 -10.42 11.37 1.42
C GLN A 261 -10.66 10.63 2.74
N LEU A 262 -11.51 9.61 2.70
CA LEU A 262 -11.80 8.81 3.89
C LEU A 262 -10.58 7.97 4.30
N PRO A 263 -10.39 7.68 5.60
CA PRO A 263 -9.38 6.75 6.07
C PRO A 263 -9.43 5.42 5.29
N ALA A 264 -8.27 4.79 5.05
CA ALA A 264 -8.20 3.55 4.28
C ALA A 264 -9.09 2.45 4.84
N ALA A 265 -9.11 2.26 6.17
CA ALA A 265 -9.99 1.27 6.82
C ALA A 265 -11.48 1.58 6.62
N ALA A 266 -11.87 2.86 6.69
CA ALA A 266 -13.25 3.27 6.43
C ALA A 266 -13.65 2.94 4.99
N SER A 267 -12.81 3.33 4.04
CA SER A 267 -13.01 3.04 2.60
C SER A 267 -13.12 1.54 2.34
N PHE A 268 -12.25 0.73 2.96
CA PHE A 268 -12.27 -0.72 2.83
C PHE A 268 -13.57 -1.33 3.38
N MET A 269 -14.03 -0.91 4.56
CA MET A 269 -15.31 -1.37 5.12
C MET A 269 -16.52 -0.93 4.28
N LEU A 270 -16.48 0.26 3.66
CA LEU A 270 -17.54 0.69 2.73
C LEU A 270 -17.56 -0.18 1.47
N LEU A 271 -16.40 -0.57 0.92
CA LEU A 271 -16.35 -1.54 -0.18
C LEU A 271 -16.94 -2.89 0.25
N LEU A 272 -16.56 -3.41 1.42
CA LEU A 272 -17.13 -4.65 1.95
C LEU A 272 -18.65 -4.55 2.14
N SER A 273 -19.16 -3.36 2.50
CA SER A 273 -20.59 -3.08 2.62
C SER A 273 -21.29 -3.21 1.27
N ILE A 274 -20.75 -2.61 0.21
CA ILE A 274 -21.28 -2.74 -1.15
C ILE A 274 -21.25 -4.20 -1.60
N LEU A 275 -20.14 -4.90 -1.41
CA LEU A 275 -20.00 -6.31 -1.80
C LEU A 275 -21.03 -7.18 -1.07
N THR A 276 -21.22 -6.96 0.23
CA THR A 276 -22.23 -7.64 1.06
C THR A 276 -23.63 -7.43 0.48
N MET A 277 -24.00 -6.18 0.20
CA MET A 277 -25.32 -5.86 -0.37
C MET A 277 -25.50 -6.40 -1.79
N LEU A 278 -24.45 -6.39 -2.62
CA LEU A 278 -24.47 -6.92 -3.98
C LEU A 278 -24.65 -8.44 -3.98
N VAL A 279 -23.93 -9.17 -3.11
CA VAL A 279 -24.15 -10.61 -2.90
C VAL A 279 -25.59 -10.86 -2.46
N GLY A 280 -26.12 -10.05 -1.54
CA GLY A 280 -27.52 -10.09 -1.13
C GLY A 280 -28.51 -9.91 -2.28
N ALA A 281 -28.27 -8.90 -3.12
CA ALA A 281 -29.09 -8.62 -4.30
C ALA A 281 -29.02 -9.76 -5.33
N VAL A 282 -27.83 -10.22 -5.71
CA VAL A 282 -27.65 -11.31 -6.69
C VAL A 282 -28.30 -12.61 -6.18
N ALA A 283 -28.05 -12.98 -4.92
CA ALA A 283 -28.65 -14.16 -4.31
C ALA A 283 -30.19 -14.06 -4.23
N PHE A 284 -30.73 -12.87 -3.99
CA PHE A 284 -32.18 -12.63 -3.99
C PHE A 284 -32.80 -12.79 -5.38
N TRP A 285 -32.19 -12.19 -6.40
CA TRP A 285 -32.75 -12.12 -7.76
C TRP A 285 -32.59 -13.44 -8.51
N LEU A 286 -31.41 -14.07 -8.41
CA LEU A 286 -31.04 -15.26 -9.20
C LEU A 286 -31.23 -16.59 -8.46
N ARG A 287 -31.38 -16.57 -7.12
CA ARG A 287 -31.66 -17.76 -6.29
C ARG A 287 -30.66 -18.91 -6.53
N GLU A 288 -31.15 -20.08 -6.95
CA GLU A 288 -30.35 -21.27 -7.27
C GLU A 288 -29.34 -21.00 -8.41
N TRP A 289 -29.61 -20.00 -9.26
CA TRP A 289 -28.70 -19.56 -10.33
C TRP A 289 -27.68 -18.51 -9.88
N ALA A 290 -27.70 -18.07 -8.62
CA ALA A 290 -26.76 -17.05 -8.14
C ALA A 290 -25.31 -17.50 -8.27
N THR A 291 -24.98 -18.72 -7.83
CA THR A 291 -23.62 -19.27 -7.92
C THR A 291 -23.12 -19.36 -9.38
N PRO A 292 -23.82 -20.03 -10.32
CA PRO A 292 -23.37 -20.08 -11.71
C PRO A 292 -23.34 -18.69 -12.38
N ALA A 293 -24.24 -17.77 -12.02
CA ALA A 293 -24.21 -16.41 -12.55
C ALA A 293 -23.01 -15.59 -12.06
N VAL A 294 -22.61 -15.73 -10.78
CA VAL A 294 -21.39 -15.11 -10.25
C VAL A 294 -20.15 -15.68 -10.96
N LEU A 295 -20.08 -16.99 -11.16
CA LEU A 295 -18.97 -17.62 -11.89
C LEU A 295 -18.93 -17.15 -13.35
N ALA A 296 -20.08 -17.09 -14.03
CA ALA A 296 -20.17 -16.56 -15.38
C ALA A 296 -19.76 -15.09 -15.44
N ALA A 297 -20.17 -14.27 -14.47
CA ALA A 297 -19.77 -12.87 -14.38
C ALA A 297 -18.25 -12.70 -14.19
N ILE A 298 -17.60 -13.55 -13.39
CA ILE A 298 -16.14 -13.55 -13.23
C ILE A 298 -15.45 -13.91 -14.56
N VAL A 299 -15.92 -14.95 -15.25
CA VAL A 299 -15.36 -15.35 -16.55
C VAL A 299 -15.56 -14.26 -17.61
N LEU A 300 -16.75 -13.67 -17.68
CA LEU A 300 -17.04 -12.56 -18.59
C LEU A 300 -16.19 -11.33 -18.25
N PHE A 301 -16.08 -10.96 -16.98
CA PHE A 301 -15.24 -9.86 -16.54
C PHE A 301 -13.78 -10.08 -16.94
N ASN A 302 -13.24 -11.29 -16.74
CA ASN A 302 -11.89 -11.65 -17.18
C ASN A 302 -11.74 -11.62 -18.71
N PHE A 303 -12.77 -12.03 -19.46
CA PHE A 303 -12.76 -11.96 -20.93
C PHE A 303 -12.73 -10.50 -21.43
N PHE A 304 -13.49 -9.60 -20.78
CA PHE A 304 -13.56 -8.18 -21.16
C PHE A 304 -12.47 -7.30 -20.53
N SER A 305 -11.77 -7.78 -19.50
CA SER A 305 -10.80 -7.00 -18.72
C SER A 305 -9.65 -6.48 -19.58
N ASN A 306 -9.27 -7.18 -20.65
CA ASN A 306 -8.21 -6.77 -21.58
C ASN A 306 -8.66 -5.71 -22.62
N SER A 307 -9.88 -5.19 -22.53
CA SER A 307 -10.31 -4.09 -23.40
C SER A 307 -9.56 -2.80 -23.05
N ASN A 308 -9.22 -1.98 -24.04
CA ASN A 308 -8.59 -0.66 -23.83
C ASN A 308 -9.42 0.28 -22.93
N PHE A 309 -10.72 0.00 -22.77
CA PHE A 309 -11.60 0.76 -21.89
C PHE A 309 -11.33 0.46 -20.40
N LEU A 310 -11.12 -0.82 -20.05
CA LEU A 310 -10.88 -1.29 -18.68
C LEU A 310 -9.38 -1.31 -18.35
N ASN A 311 -8.56 -1.81 -19.28
CA ASN A 311 -7.11 -1.86 -19.17
C ASN A 311 -6.46 -0.59 -19.75
N ARG A 312 -6.70 0.54 -19.08
CA ARG A 312 -6.02 1.80 -19.40
C ARG A 312 -4.61 1.83 -18.81
N PRO A 313 -3.64 2.41 -19.51
CA PRO A 313 -2.27 2.43 -19.03
C PRO A 313 -2.01 3.34 -17.86
N HIS A 314 -0.95 2.99 -17.13
CA HIS A 314 -0.36 3.79 -16.08
C HIS A 314 0.89 4.46 -16.63
N SER A 315 0.77 5.72 -17.03
CA SER A 315 1.85 6.47 -17.66
C SER A 315 2.89 6.98 -16.65
N ALA A 316 4.13 7.14 -17.11
CA ALA A 316 5.12 8.05 -16.53
C ALA A 316 4.77 9.49 -16.97
N PHE A 317 4.64 10.42 -16.03
CA PHE A 317 4.22 11.78 -16.37
C PHE A 317 5.40 12.59 -16.88
N GLY A 318 5.18 13.43 -17.89
CA GLY A 318 6.22 14.20 -18.57
C GLY A 318 6.56 13.68 -19.97
N MET A 319 6.59 12.35 -20.15
CA MET A 319 6.87 11.71 -21.44
C MET A 319 5.75 11.90 -22.48
N ASP A 320 6.12 11.84 -23.76
CA ASP A 320 5.19 11.87 -24.89
C ASP A 320 4.69 10.46 -25.28
N TYR A 321 3.39 10.23 -25.08
CA TYR A 321 2.71 9.00 -25.47
C TYR A 321 1.99 9.09 -26.83
N ASN A 322 2.01 10.26 -27.48
CA ASN A 322 1.45 10.47 -28.81
C ASN A 322 2.50 10.31 -29.92
N ALA A 323 3.79 10.44 -29.57
CA ALA A 323 4.90 10.12 -30.45
C ALA A 323 4.88 8.63 -30.87
N GLU A 324 5.55 8.32 -31.99
CA GLU A 324 5.77 6.92 -32.40
C GLU A 324 6.45 6.15 -31.26
N PRO A 325 5.93 5.01 -30.80
CA PRO A 325 6.53 4.29 -29.67
C PRO A 325 7.92 3.75 -29.99
N ALA A 326 8.85 3.84 -29.03
CA ALA A 326 10.19 3.28 -29.15
C ALA A 326 10.14 1.77 -29.48
N SER A 327 10.97 1.32 -30.43
CA SER A 327 11.03 -0.10 -30.81
C SER A 327 11.69 -0.91 -29.70
N TYR A 328 10.93 -1.69 -28.94
CA TYR A 328 11.46 -2.50 -27.86
C TYR A 328 11.88 -3.90 -28.34
N LYS A 329 12.93 -3.91 -29.16
CA LYS A 329 13.54 -5.13 -29.71
C LYS A 329 15.04 -5.12 -29.44
N VAL A 330 15.66 -6.30 -29.47
CA VAL A 330 17.09 -6.47 -29.19
C VAL A 330 17.95 -5.61 -30.13
N GLU A 331 17.55 -5.50 -31.39
CA GLU A 331 18.26 -4.70 -32.39
C GLU A 331 18.28 -3.21 -32.01
N ALA A 332 17.15 -2.65 -31.63
CA ALA A 332 17.03 -1.25 -31.22
C ALA A 332 17.75 -0.96 -29.89
N ILE A 333 17.70 -1.90 -28.93
CA ILE A 333 18.50 -1.81 -27.69
C ILE A 333 19.99 -1.76 -28.04
N ASN A 334 20.44 -2.66 -28.91
CA ASN A 334 21.82 -2.71 -29.36
C ASN A 334 22.24 -1.47 -30.16
N GLU A 335 21.32 -0.85 -30.91
CA GLU A 335 21.55 0.44 -31.58
C GLU A 335 21.76 1.58 -30.59
N SER A 336 21.07 1.57 -29.45
CA SER A 336 21.27 2.53 -28.36
C SER A 336 22.59 2.32 -27.59
N LEU A 337 23.28 1.19 -27.82
CA LEU A 337 24.53 0.78 -27.17
C LEU A 337 25.71 0.65 -28.16
N LYS A 338 25.71 1.44 -29.24
CA LYS A 338 26.82 1.50 -30.19
C LYS A 338 28.08 2.09 -29.54
N ALA A 339 29.25 1.67 -30.02
CA ALA A 339 30.55 2.13 -29.50
C ALA A 339 30.67 3.66 -29.46
N GLU A 340 30.20 4.34 -30.50
CA GLU A 340 30.21 5.81 -30.58
C GLU A 340 29.41 6.45 -29.42
N TYR A 341 28.23 5.93 -29.11
CA TYR A 341 27.38 6.40 -28.02
C TYR A 341 27.95 6.06 -26.64
N LEU A 342 28.55 4.88 -26.50
CA LEU A 342 29.23 4.48 -25.27
C LEU A 342 30.41 5.43 -24.96
N GLU A 343 31.19 5.77 -25.98
CA GLU A 343 32.33 6.67 -25.85
C GLU A 343 31.88 8.11 -25.57
N GLU A 344 30.85 8.59 -26.26
CA GLU A 344 30.23 9.90 -26.02
C GLU A 344 29.72 10.04 -24.57
N ASP A 345 28.93 9.08 -24.08
CA ASP A 345 28.36 9.10 -22.73
C ASP A 345 29.44 8.97 -21.65
N ARG A 346 30.47 8.16 -21.93
CA ARG A 346 31.64 8.03 -21.06
C ARG A 346 32.40 9.36 -20.98
N ASN A 347 32.58 10.05 -22.10
CA ASN A 347 33.25 11.35 -22.15
C ASN A 347 32.45 12.43 -21.42
N HIS A 348 31.11 12.46 -21.54
CA HIS A 348 30.26 13.33 -20.74
C HIS A 348 30.48 13.09 -19.24
N THR A 349 30.47 11.83 -18.82
CA THR A 349 30.69 11.49 -17.41
C THR A 349 32.10 11.83 -16.94
N LEU A 350 33.13 11.64 -17.78
CA LEU A 350 34.49 12.09 -17.47
C LEU A 350 34.55 13.60 -17.21
N GLN A 351 33.81 14.42 -17.98
CA GLN A 351 33.72 15.86 -17.70
C GLN A 351 33.10 16.15 -16.32
N ILE A 352 32.07 15.40 -15.92
CA ILE A 352 31.50 15.49 -14.57
C ILE A 352 32.55 15.15 -13.52
N LEU A 353 33.31 14.07 -13.73
CA LEU A 353 34.37 13.62 -12.82
C LEU A 353 35.48 14.67 -12.69
N GLU A 354 35.89 15.32 -13.78
CA GLU A 354 36.83 16.45 -13.76
C GLU A 354 36.26 17.66 -12.99
N ASN A 355 34.99 17.99 -13.22
CA ASN A 355 34.30 19.05 -12.47
C ASN A 355 34.21 18.70 -10.98
N TRP A 356 34.04 17.43 -10.62
CA TRP A 356 34.07 16.97 -9.23
C TRP A 356 35.48 17.10 -8.64
N ARG A 357 36.51 16.68 -9.38
CA ARG A 357 37.91 16.73 -8.95
C ARG A 357 38.40 18.16 -8.70
N SER A 358 37.94 19.12 -9.50
CA SER A 358 38.32 20.53 -9.42
C SER A 358 37.85 21.23 -8.14
N LYS A 359 36.90 20.65 -7.40
CA LYS A 359 36.48 21.15 -6.08
C LYS A 359 37.55 21.01 -5.00
N PHE A 360 38.56 20.19 -5.24
CA PHE A 360 39.58 19.82 -4.26
C PHE A 360 40.97 20.32 -4.70
N PRO A 361 41.89 20.54 -3.75
CA PRO A 361 43.24 20.98 -4.08
C PRO A 361 43.94 20.05 -5.09
N HIS A 362 44.72 20.63 -6.01
CA HIS A 362 45.42 19.86 -7.05
C HIS A 362 46.54 18.98 -6.48
N ASP A 363 47.12 19.34 -5.34
CA ASP A 363 48.23 18.66 -4.68
C ASP A 363 47.80 17.47 -3.80
N LYS A 364 46.50 17.30 -3.55
CA LYS A 364 45.94 16.24 -2.69
C LYS A 364 44.91 15.40 -3.42
N LYS A 365 44.88 14.10 -3.16
CA LYS A 365 43.91 13.19 -3.79
C LYS A 365 42.69 13.01 -2.88
N PRO A 366 41.48 13.44 -3.28
CA PRO A 366 40.28 13.24 -2.49
C PRO A 366 39.84 11.78 -2.46
N LYS A 367 39.17 11.35 -1.39
CA LYS A 367 38.38 10.12 -1.37
C LYS A 367 37.08 10.35 -2.12
N MET A 368 36.73 9.47 -3.05
CA MET A 368 35.43 9.51 -3.70
C MET A 368 34.41 8.72 -2.88
N VAL A 369 33.19 9.22 -2.73
CA VAL A 369 32.13 8.53 -2.00
C VAL A 369 31.03 8.09 -2.95
N PHE A 370 30.64 6.82 -2.86
CA PHE A 370 29.42 6.30 -3.49
C PHE A 370 28.41 5.96 -2.39
N VAL A 371 27.19 6.47 -2.53
CA VAL A 371 26.08 6.18 -1.61
C VAL A 371 25.19 5.13 -2.25
N THR A 372 24.92 4.07 -1.49
CA THR A 372 24.06 2.95 -1.88
C THR A 372 22.94 2.82 -0.86
N THR A 373 21.70 2.75 -1.30
CA THR A 373 20.53 2.77 -0.39
C THR A 373 19.56 1.65 -0.69
N SER A 374 19.12 0.93 0.35
CA SER A 374 18.23 -0.20 0.13
C SER A 374 16.77 0.17 -0.07
N GLY A 375 16.00 -0.72 -0.69
CA GLY A 375 14.54 -0.63 -0.74
C GLY A 375 13.90 -0.87 0.64
N GLY A 376 12.59 -0.64 0.76
CA GLY A 376 11.88 -0.81 2.03
C GLY A 376 10.70 0.15 2.28
N GLY A 377 10.10 0.71 1.22
CA GLY A 377 9.00 1.67 1.33
C GLY A 377 9.36 2.92 2.14
N GLN A 378 8.38 3.50 2.83
CA GLN A 378 8.58 4.73 3.58
C GLN A 378 9.60 4.60 4.72
N ARG A 379 9.73 3.40 5.30
CA ARG A 379 10.76 3.08 6.30
C ARG A 379 12.17 3.33 5.77
N ALA A 380 12.48 2.80 4.58
CA ALA A 380 13.79 3.01 3.94
C ALA A 380 14.02 4.47 3.55
N ALA A 381 12.96 5.18 3.13
CA ALA A 381 13.04 6.61 2.81
C ALA A 381 13.42 7.45 4.04
N LEU A 382 12.72 7.24 5.16
CA LEU A 382 13.01 7.90 6.43
C LEU A 382 14.41 7.53 6.96
N TRP A 383 14.75 6.25 6.94
CA TRP A 383 16.05 5.76 7.40
C TRP A 383 17.20 6.36 6.61
N THR A 384 17.08 6.36 5.28
CA THR A 384 18.09 6.93 4.38
C THR A 384 18.30 8.42 4.62
N LEU A 385 17.21 9.19 4.72
CA LEU A 385 17.31 10.62 5.02
C LEU A 385 18.00 10.86 6.36
N LYS A 386 17.60 10.13 7.42
CA LYS A 386 18.21 10.25 8.75
C LYS A 386 19.70 9.94 8.73
N VAL A 387 20.09 8.83 8.11
CA VAL A 387 21.51 8.44 8.03
C VAL A 387 22.31 9.49 7.25
N LEU A 388 21.80 10.00 6.13
CA LEU A 388 22.51 11.02 5.36
C LEU A 388 22.66 12.34 6.12
N GLN A 389 21.62 12.79 6.83
CA GLN A 389 21.70 13.99 7.68
C GLN A 389 22.76 13.84 8.79
N GLU A 390 22.79 12.69 9.46
CA GLU A 390 23.75 12.39 10.53
C GLU A 390 25.18 12.18 10.00
N ALA A 391 25.31 11.49 8.86
CA ALA A 391 26.58 11.25 8.21
C ALA A 391 27.21 12.55 7.69
N GLU A 392 26.40 13.47 7.15
CA GLU A 392 26.82 14.83 6.79
C GLU A 392 27.20 15.67 8.02
N PHE A 393 26.48 15.50 9.14
CA PHE A 393 26.81 16.17 10.40
C PHE A 393 28.16 15.70 10.96
N VAL A 394 28.37 14.39 11.15
CA VAL A 394 29.61 13.86 11.76
C VAL A 394 30.84 14.00 10.86
N SER A 395 30.65 14.12 9.55
CA SER A 395 31.72 14.40 8.59
C SER A 395 32.03 15.90 8.44
N ASN A 396 31.40 16.78 9.23
CA ASN A 396 31.56 18.23 9.13
C ASN A 396 31.33 18.78 7.71
N GLY A 397 30.33 18.25 7.01
CA GLY A 397 29.96 18.68 5.67
C GLY A 397 30.85 18.16 4.54
N GLN A 398 31.68 17.15 4.80
CA GLN A 398 32.56 16.56 3.79
C GLN A 398 31.86 15.45 2.99
N LEU A 399 30.94 14.70 3.60
CA LEU A 399 30.33 13.55 2.95
C LEU A 399 29.71 13.92 1.59
N THR A 400 28.80 14.90 1.57
CA THR A 400 28.08 15.25 0.35
C THR A 400 29.00 15.85 -0.71
N LYS A 401 30.01 16.64 -0.30
CA LYS A 401 31.02 17.19 -1.22
C LYS A 401 31.83 16.11 -1.93
N HIS A 402 32.16 15.05 -1.21
CA HIS A 402 32.91 13.90 -1.72
C HIS A 402 32.02 12.85 -2.41
N THR A 403 30.70 12.95 -2.29
CA THR A 403 29.77 12.04 -2.95
C THR A 403 29.72 12.35 -4.44
N GLN A 404 29.95 11.33 -5.26
CA GLN A 404 29.87 11.43 -6.72
C GLN A 404 28.67 10.70 -7.29
N LEU A 405 28.26 9.60 -6.67
CA LEU A 405 27.20 8.73 -7.18
C LEU A 405 26.26 8.28 -6.06
N ILE A 406 24.96 8.33 -6.34
CA ILE A 406 23.89 7.74 -5.53
C ILE A 406 23.17 6.68 -6.38
N THR A 407 23.06 5.48 -5.83
CA THR A 407 22.33 4.33 -6.41
C THR A 407 21.51 3.64 -5.33
N GLY A 408 20.48 2.89 -5.71
CA GLY A 408 19.63 2.24 -4.72
C GLY A 408 18.29 1.77 -5.26
N ALA A 409 17.41 1.40 -4.35
CA ALA A 409 16.08 0.89 -4.68
C ALA A 409 14.96 1.51 -3.85
N SER A 410 13.74 1.46 -4.40
CA SER A 410 12.48 1.75 -3.71
C SER A 410 12.48 3.04 -2.87
N GLY A 411 12.00 2.98 -1.63
CA GLY A 411 12.01 4.14 -0.74
C GLY A 411 13.40 4.69 -0.40
N GLY A 412 14.46 3.88 -0.42
CA GLY A 412 15.82 4.38 -0.16
C GLY A 412 16.24 5.43 -1.18
N ILE A 413 16.01 5.17 -2.48
CA ILE A 413 16.36 6.14 -3.53
C ILE A 413 15.53 7.42 -3.41
N ILE A 414 14.26 7.33 -2.97
CA ILE A 414 13.41 8.49 -2.68
C ILE A 414 13.98 9.32 -1.52
N GLY A 415 14.40 8.67 -0.42
CA GLY A 415 15.03 9.35 0.70
C GLY A 415 16.35 10.04 0.33
N ALA A 416 17.19 9.38 -0.48
CA ALA A 416 18.44 9.94 -0.96
C ALA A 416 18.25 11.09 -1.96
N ALA A 417 17.29 10.95 -2.88
CA ALA A 417 16.92 11.99 -3.83
C ALA A 417 16.39 13.24 -3.11
N PHE A 418 15.59 13.04 -2.06
CA PHE A 418 15.09 14.15 -1.25
C PHE A 418 16.21 14.86 -0.50
N PHE A 419 17.14 14.13 0.13
CA PHE A 419 18.34 14.72 0.73
C PHE A 419 19.18 15.50 -0.29
N ARG A 420 19.42 14.92 -1.47
CA ARG A 420 20.18 15.53 -2.58
C ARG A 420 19.54 16.83 -3.06
N GLU A 421 18.22 16.86 -3.21
CA GLU A 421 17.48 18.07 -3.60
C GLU A 421 17.55 19.15 -2.51
N LEU A 422 17.35 18.79 -1.23
CA LEU A 422 17.47 19.76 -0.14
C LEU A 422 18.89 20.34 -0.03
N TYR A 423 19.91 19.52 -0.29
CA TYR A 423 21.30 19.99 -0.37
C TYR A 423 21.49 21.00 -1.53
N MET A 424 20.91 20.73 -2.70
CA MET A 424 20.93 21.66 -3.83
C MET A 424 20.29 23.01 -3.47
N GLN A 425 19.12 22.99 -2.86
CA GLN A 425 18.41 24.21 -2.46
C GLN A 425 19.18 25.00 -1.40
N ASN A 426 19.76 24.31 -0.42
CA ASN A 426 20.62 24.92 0.61
C ASN A 426 21.84 25.64 0.02
N GLN A 427 22.39 25.17 -1.12
CA GLN A 427 23.49 25.88 -1.79
C GLN A 427 23.05 27.22 -2.38
N SER A 428 21.78 27.33 -2.79
CA SER A 428 21.20 28.56 -3.35
C SER A 428 20.63 29.49 -2.26
N ASP A 429 20.12 28.92 -1.16
CA ASP A 429 19.59 29.62 0.00
C ASP A 429 20.24 29.10 1.29
N PRO A 430 21.30 29.79 1.79
CA PRO A 430 21.98 29.41 3.03
C PRO A 430 21.12 29.52 4.30
N SER A 431 19.95 30.15 4.24
CA SER A 431 19.02 30.23 5.37
C SER A 431 18.23 28.93 5.56
N MET A 432 18.12 28.11 4.51
CA MET A 432 17.61 26.75 4.62
C MET A 432 18.63 25.90 5.39
N HIS A 433 18.14 24.98 6.24
CA HIS A 433 18.97 24.01 6.92
C HIS A 433 18.52 22.61 6.54
N PHE A 434 19.08 22.03 5.46
CA PHE A 434 18.68 20.73 4.91
C PHE A 434 18.78 19.53 5.89
N LYS A 435 19.42 19.72 7.04
CA LYS A 435 19.56 18.74 8.13
C LYS A 435 18.45 18.83 9.20
N ASP A 436 17.48 19.73 9.04
CA ASP A 436 16.38 19.89 9.99
C ASP A 436 15.51 18.62 10.10
N GLU A 437 15.04 18.35 11.32
CA GLU A 437 14.13 17.22 11.60
C GLU A 437 12.78 17.35 10.88
N LYS A 438 12.38 18.57 10.47
CA LYS A 438 11.13 18.78 9.71
C LYS A 438 11.07 17.93 8.44
N TYR A 439 12.21 17.68 7.79
CA TYR A 439 12.27 16.87 6.58
C TYR A 439 12.06 15.37 6.87
N LEU A 440 12.42 14.91 8.07
CA LEU A 440 12.08 13.56 8.54
C LEU A 440 10.56 13.40 8.69
N ASN A 441 9.88 14.43 9.17
CA ASN A 441 8.40 14.44 9.25
C ASN A 441 7.76 14.48 7.85
N GLN A 442 8.29 15.29 6.93
CA GLN A 442 7.81 15.37 5.55
C GLN A 442 7.93 14.02 4.83
N ILE A 443 9.10 13.39 4.82
CA ILE A 443 9.31 12.13 4.09
C ILE A 443 8.54 10.94 4.71
N SER A 444 8.26 11.00 6.01
CA SER A 444 7.50 9.97 6.74
C SER A 444 6.00 10.28 6.85
N SER A 445 5.50 11.33 6.20
CA SER A 445 4.07 11.65 6.17
C SER A 445 3.30 10.65 5.31
N ASP A 446 2.06 10.32 5.70
CA ASP A 446 1.28 9.28 5.03
C ASP A 446 1.15 9.53 3.52
N ASN A 447 1.47 8.48 2.77
CA ASN A 447 1.30 8.42 1.34
C ASN A 447 0.37 7.26 0.94
N LEU A 448 -0.01 6.39 1.88
CA LEU A 448 -0.79 5.17 1.62
C LEU A 448 -2.30 5.42 1.62
N ASN A 449 -2.85 6.25 2.52
CA ASN A 449 -4.31 6.44 2.55
C ASN A 449 -4.87 6.97 1.21
N PRO A 450 -4.26 7.98 0.56
CA PRO A 450 -4.77 8.48 -0.73
C PRO A 450 -4.71 7.44 -1.85
N ILE A 451 -3.72 6.54 -1.80
CA ILE A 451 -3.57 5.42 -2.75
C ILE A 451 -4.67 4.40 -2.55
N ILE A 452 -4.89 3.95 -1.30
CA ILE A 452 -5.93 2.96 -0.98
C ILE A 452 -7.32 3.55 -1.25
N PHE A 453 -7.55 4.81 -0.89
CA PHE A 453 -8.79 5.50 -1.21
C PHE A 453 -9.04 5.48 -2.73
N THR A 454 -8.05 5.90 -3.52
CA THR A 454 -8.14 5.92 -4.99
C THR A 454 -8.36 4.55 -5.61
N LEU A 455 -7.70 3.51 -5.09
CA LEU A 455 -7.94 2.13 -5.49
C LEU A 455 -9.43 1.76 -5.35
N LEU A 456 -10.01 2.09 -4.20
CA LEU A 456 -11.36 1.68 -3.83
C LEU A 456 -12.46 2.51 -4.52
N VAL A 457 -12.25 3.81 -4.74
CA VAL A 457 -13.28 4.72 -5.26
C VAL A 457 -13.13 5.07 -6.74
N ASN A 458 -11.95 4.81 -7.35
CA ASN A 458 -11.68 5.16 -8.74
C ASN A 458 -11.30 3.94 -9.59
N ASP A 459 -10.22 3.24 -9.21
CA ASP A 459 -9.62 2.20 -10.05
C ASP A 459 -10.51 0.95 -10.19
N LEU A 460 -11.21 0.55 -9.11
CA LEU A 460 -12.17 -0.56 -9.15
C LEU A 460 -13.47 -0.23 -9.92
N LEU A 461 -13.73 1.05 -10.20
CA LEU A 461 -14.92 1.50 -10.93
C LEU A 461 -14.54 1.89 -12.36
N ILE A 462 -14.41 3.19 -12.66
CA ILE A 462 -14.07 3.70 -13.98
C ILE A 462 -13.11 4.88 -13.82
N ARG A 463 -11.86 4.68 -14.27
CA ARG A 463 -10.85 5.74 -14.34
C ARG A 463 -11.19 6.71 -15.48
N SER A 464 -11.71 7.88 -15.17
CA SER A 464 -12.17 8.87 -16.17
C SER A 464 -11.60 10.27 -16.02
N GLN A 465 -10.88 10.54 -14.93
CA GLN A 465 -10.35 11.87 -14.63
C GLN A 465 -8.91 12.02 -15.14
N TYR A 466 -8.56 13.24 -15.54
CA TYR A 466 -7.25 13.56 -16.10
C TYR A 466 -6.65 14.78 -15.39
N PHE A 467 -5.33 14.89 -15.42
CA PHE A 467 -4.59 16.11 -15.08
C PHE A 467 -3.64 16.47 -16.22
N THR A 468 -3.11 17.69 -16.18
CA THR A 468 -2.16 18.20 -17.15
C THR A 468 -0.81 18.43 -16.48
N TYR A 469 0.27 18.03 -17.15
CA TYR A 469 1.66 18.32 -16.76
C TYR A 469 2.45 18.61 -18.04
N ASN A 470 3.17 19.73 -18.10
CA ASN A 470 3.88 20.22 -19.30
C ASN A 470 3.02 20.12 -20.57
N ASP A 471 1.81 20.69 -20.54
CA ASP A 471 0.81 20.69 -21.63
C ASP A 471 0.33 19.30 -22.12
N ARG A 472 0.76 18.22 -21.47
CA ARG A 472 0.34 16.85 -21.75
C ARG A 472 -0.70 16.37 -20.75
N ARG A 473 -1.64 15.55 -21.24
CA ARG A 473 -2.80 15.08 -20.47
C ARG A 473 -2.64 13.63 -20.05
N TYR A 474 -2.69 13.37 -18.74
CA TYR A 474 -2.50 12.04 -18.14
C TYR A 474 -3.71 11.62 -17.32
N LEU A 475 -3.94 10.31 -17.23
CA LEU A 475 -5.03 9.75 -16.42
C LEU A 475 -4.66 9.83 -14.93
N LYS A 476 -5.61 10.25 -14.10
CA LYS A 476 -5.47 10.21 -12.64
C LYS A 476 -5.79 8.81 -12.14
N ASP A 477 -4.77 8.03 -11.78
CA ASP A 477 -4.87 6.71 -11.18
C ASP A 477 -4.23 6.70 -9.77
N ARG A 478 -4.12 5.51 -9.15
CA ARG A 478 -3.43 5.38 -7.85
C ARG A 478 -1.93 5.72 -7.90
N GLY A 479 -1.28 5.70 -9.06
CA GLY A 479 0.08 6.18 -9.28
C GLY A 479 0.15 7.72 -9.22
N TYR A 480 -0.81 8.42 -9.84
CA TYR A 480 -0.98 9.86 -9.66
C TYR A 480 -1.19 10.23 -8.19
N SER A 481 -2.00 9.47 -7.45
CA SER A 481 -2.20 9.72 -6.02
C SER A 481 -0.91 9.57 -5.21
N PHE A 482 -0.08 8.57 -5.51
CA PHE A 482 1.25 8.43 -4.91
C PHE A 482 2.13 9.66 -5.17
N GLU A 483 2.23 10.08 -6.44
CA GLU A 483 3.12 11.18 -6.82
C GLU A 483 2.63 12.52 -6.28
N SER A 484 1.32 12.77 -6.36
CA SER A 484 0.70 13.99 -5.86
C SER A 484 0.84 14.11 -4.34
N GLN A 485 0.61 13.02 -3.60
CA GLN A 485 0.73 13.06 -2.15
C GLN A 485 2.19 13.18 -1.69
N LEU A 486 3.13 12.50 -2.36
CA LEU A 486 4.56 12.67 -2.07
C LEU A 486 5.03 14.10 -2.35
N ASN A 487 4.50 14.72 -3.42
CA ASN A 487 4.78 16.11 -3.75
C ASN A 487 4.23 17.09 -2.69
N LEU A 488 3.01 16.84 -2.19
CA LEU A 488 2.43 17.63 -1.11
C LEU A 488 3.23 17.47 0.20
N ASN A 489 3.60 16.23 0.53
CA ASN A 489 4.35 15.89 1.74
C ASN A 489 5.74 16.54 1.74
N THR A 490 6.38 16.67 0.58
CA THR A 490 7.70 17.32 0.41
C THR A 490 7.60 18.81 0.05
N GLU A 491 6.45 19.44 0.23
CA GLU A 491 6.24 20.87 -0.04
C GLU A 491 6.65 21.30 -1.47
N GLN A 492 6.43 20.40 -2.44
CA GLN A 492 6.71 20.59 -3.87
C GLN A 492 8.19 20.69 -4.23
N VAL A 493 9.10 20.42 -3.29
CA VAL A 493 10.55 20.47 -3.49
C VAL A 493 11.02 19.52 -4.61
N LEU A 494 10.32 18.41 -4.81
CA LEU A 494 10.64 17.40 -5.84
C LEU A 494 9.92 17.61 -7.18
N ASP A 495 9.06 18.63 -7.32
CA ASP A 495 8.22 18.83 -8.52
C ASP A 495 8.98 19.47 -9.70
N LYS A 496 9.91 18.71 -10.28
CA LYS A 496 10.77 19.18 -11.36
C LYS A 496 10.80 18.18 -12.53
N PRO A 497 11.04 18.63 -13.77
CA PRO A 497 11.41 17.71 -14.84
C PRO A 497 12.81 17.13 -14.57
N LEU A 498 13.10 15.96 -15.13
CA LEU A 498 14.38 15.27 -14.98
C LEU A 498 15.53 16.17 -15.48
N ALA A 499 15.31 16.87 -16.61
CA ALA A 499 16.27 17.81 -17.17
C ALA A 499 16.68 18.96 -16.22
N ALA A 500 15.90 19.28 -15.19
CA ALA A 500 16.29 20.29 -14.19
C ALA A 500 17.56 19.91 -13.41
N TYR A 501 17.94 18.62 -13.42
CA TYR A 501 19.13 18.11 -12.77
C TYR A 501 20.34 17.97 -13.70
N LEU A 502 20.18 18.22 -15.01
CA LEU A 502 21.26 18.10 -15.99
C LEU A 502 22.46 18.97 -15.64
N GLU A 503 22.23 20.27 -15.51
CA GLU A 503 23.29 21.25 -15.24
C GLU A 503 23.91 21.11 -13.84
N PRO A 504 23.11 20.96 -12.75
CA PRO A 504 23.68 20.72 -11.42
C PRO A 504 24.52 19.44 -11.33
N GLU A 505 24.14 18.36 -12.03
CA GLU A 505 24.99 17.17 -12.12
C GLU A 505 26.22 17.42 -12.99
N ARG A 506 26.09 18.11 -14.12
CA ARG A 506 27.21 18.41 -15.02
C ARG A 506 28.32 19.19 -14.36
N GLU A 507 27.95 20.23 -13.62
CA GLU A 507 28.87 21.08 -12.86
C GLU A 507 29.32 20.43 -11.55
N SER A 508 28.88 19.20 -11.28
CA SER A 508 29.13 18.48 -10.05
C SER A 508 28.65 19.24 -8.80
N LEU A 509 27.68 20.15 -8.89
CA LEU A 509 27.12 20.83 -7.72
C LEU A 509 26.38 19.85 -6.79
N ILE A 510 25.86 18.78 -7.36
CA ILE A 510 25.23 17.66 -6.66
C ILE A 510 25.72 16.33 -7.24
N PRO A 511 25.69 15.24 -6.45
CA PRO A 511 26.08 13.93 -6.96
C PRO A 511 25.15 13.44 -8.06
N MET A 512 25.67 12.61 -8.96
CA MET A 512 24.86 11.89 -9.94
C MET A 512 23.89 10.94 -9.22
N LEU A 513 22.65 10.86 -9.71
CA LEU A 513 21.64 9.93 -9.22
C LEU A 513 21.22 8.98 -10.35
N LEU A 514 21.38 7.67 -10.13
CA LEU A 514 20.87 6.65 -11.06
C LEU A 514 19.63 5.98 -10.45
N ILE A 515 18.49 6.15 -11.11
CA ILE A 515 17.26 5.44 -10.77
C ILE A 515 17.15 4.24 -11.70
N THR A 516 17.08 3.03 -11.13
CA THR A 516 17.29 1.79 -11.89
C THR A 516 16.13 0.80 -11.79
N PRO A 517 14.90 1.17 -12.22
CA PRO A 517 13.77 0.24 -12.17
C PRO A 517 14.00 -1.01 -13.02
N LEU A 518 13.37 -2.11 -12.61
CA LEU A 518 13.43 -3.38 -13.31
C LEU A 518 12.39 -3.41 -14.44
N ILE A 519 12.81 -3.78 -15.65
CA ILE A 519 11.89 -4.04 -16.76
C ILE A 519 11.32 -5.45 -16.61
N THR A 520 10.01 -5.56 -16.44
CA THR A 520 9.32 -6.83 -16.15
C THR A 520 9.26 -7.76 -17.35
N ASN A 521 9.36 -7.21 -18.56
CA ASN A 521 9.29 -7.96 -19.81
C ASN A 521 10.42 -8.99 -19.95
N ASP A 522 11.63 -8.65 -19.49
CA ASP A 522 12.84 -9.47 -19.75
C ASP A 522 13.90 -9.44 -18.64
N GLY A 523 13.70 -8.66 -17.58
CA GLY A 523 14.58 -8.60 -16.41
C GLY A 523 15.75 -7.63 -16.51
N ARG A 524 15.85 -6.81 -17.57
CA ARG A 524 16.89 -5.77 -17.67
C ARG A 524 16.61 -4.59 -16.73
N LYS A 525 17.67 -3.87 -16.33
CA LYS A 525 17.52 -2.57 -15.67
C LYS A 525 17.28 -1.47 -16.70
N LEU A 526 16.43 -0.51 -16.37
CA LEU A 526 16.33 0.76 -17.09
C LEU A 526 17.09 1.81 -16.31
N TYR A 527 18.15 2.38 -16.86
CA TYR A 527 18.97 3.40 -16.21
C TYR A 527 18.40 4.79 -16.52
N ILE A 528 17.85 5.46 -15.50
CA ILE A 528 17.28 6.80 -15.63
C ILE A 528 18.21 7.80 -14.94
N SER A 529 18.67 8.78 -15.71
CA SER A 529 19.52 9.90 -15.31
C SER A 529 19.23 11.08 -16.25
N PRO A 530 19.44 12.35 -15.83
CA PRO A 530 19.34 13.49 -16.75
C PRO A 530 20.36 13.42 -17.89
N MET A 531 21.46 12.69 -17.75
CA MET A 531 22.40 12.44 -18.84
C MET A 531 22.33 10.99 -19.33
N PRO A 532 22.68 10.74 -20.60
CA PRO A 532 22.79 9.39 -21.11
C PRO A 532 23.97 8.66 -20.46
N VAL A 533 23.74 7.42 -20.06
CA VAL A 533 24.65 6.54 -19.32
C VAL A 533 24.75 5.16 -19.96
N SER A 534 24.80 5.08 -21.31
CA SER A 534 24.82 3.80 -22.05
C SER A 534 25.95 2.84 -21.64
N TYR A 535 27.06 3.35 -21.10
CA TYR A 535 28.14 2.54 -20.51
C TYR A 535 27.69 1.69 -19.31
N MET A 536 26.53 1.98 -18.72
CA MET A 536 25.87 1.15 -17.71
C MET A 536 25.07 -0.01 -18.32
N GLY A 537 24.84 -0.02 -19.65
CA GLY A 537 24.06 -1.04 -20.34
C GLY A 537 24.84 -2.27 -20.79
N ILE A 538 26.16 -2.16 -20.95
CA ILE A 538 27.03 -3.22 -21.51
C ILE A 538 28.47 -3.07 -20.98
N SER A 539 29.32 -4.09 -21.13
CA SER A 539 30.74 -3.97 -20.76
C SER A 539 31.47 -2.97 -21.67
N PRO A 540 32.41 -2.15 -21.14
CA PRO A 540 33.17 -1.18 -21.95
C PRO A 540 34.00 -1.84 -23.06
N SER A 541 34.57 -3.01 -22.78
CA SER A 541 35.43 -3.75 -23.70
C SER A 541 34.65 -4.56 -24.72
N ARG A 542 33.36 -4.83 -24.46
CA ARG A 542 32.47 -5.65 -25.28
C ARG A 542 33.17 -6.90 -25.81
N THR A 543 33.79 -7.66 -24.92
CA THR A 543 34.71 -8.76 -25.28
C THR A 543 34.04 -9.86 -26.09
N GLU A 544 32.73 -10.05 -25.94
CA GLU A 544 31.92 -11.00 -26.72
C GLU A 544 31.23 -10.34 -27.93
N GLY A 545 31.57 -9.09 -28.26
CA GLY A 545 31.01 -8.36 -29.40
C GLY A 545 29.48 -8.24 -29.33
N TRP A 546 28.80 -8.54 -30.43
CA TRP A 546 27.34 -8.45 -30.52
C TRP A 546 26.60 -9.61 -29.81
N ASP A 547 27.31 -10.65 -29.41
CA ASP A 547 26.75 -11.78 -28.67
C ASP A 547 26.61 -11.46 -27.17
N GLU A 548 27.28 -10.42 -26.67
CA GLU A 548 27.12 -9.96 -25.29
C GLU A 548 25.68 -9.46 -25.07
N LYS A 549 24.98 -10.10 -24.14
CA LYS A 549 23.64 -9.68 -23.76
C LYS A 549 23.71 -8.36 -22.98
N SER A 550 23.10 -7.30 -23.53
CA SER A 550 22.86 -6.04 -22.80
C SER A 550 22.23 -6.31 -21.43
N GLN A 551 22.83 -5.69 -20.41
CA GLN A 551 22.50 -5.81 -19.00
C GLN A 551 21.49 -4.72 -18.57
N GLY A 552 21.41 -3.63 -19.32
CA GLY A 552 20.42 -2.57 -19.11
C GLY A 552 20.26 -1.63 -20.29
N ILE A 553 19.26 -0.77 -20.19
CA ILE A 553 18.84 0.17 -21.23
C ILE A 553 19.03 1.58 -20.69
N ASP A 554 19.69 2.43 -21.46
CA ASP A 554 19.78 3.86 -21.16
C ASP A 554 18.46 4.56 -21.50
N PHE A 555 17.84 5.19 -20.51
CA PHE A 555 16.53 5.83 -20.67
C PHE A 555 16.58 7.00 -21.66
N GLN A 556 17.60 7.85 -21.56
CA GLN A 556 17.70 9.07 -22.38
C GLN A 556 17.85 8.75 -23.86
N ARG A 557 18.72 7.80 -24.21
CA ARG A 557 18.92 7.36 -25.60
C ARG A 557 17.76 6.53 -26.12
N PHE A 558 17.25 5.60 -25.32
CA PHE A 558 16.20 4.69 -25.80
C PHE A 558 14.88 5.39 -26.07
N PHE A 559 14.56 6.43 -25.29
CA PHE A 559 13.33 7.21 -25.44
C PHE A 559 13.55 8.60 -26.05
N SER A 560 14.62 8.82 -26.82
CA SER A 560 15.00 10.13 -27.37
C SER A 560 13.86 10.83 -28.13
N ASP A 561 13.00 10.05 -28.77
CA ASP A 561 11.88 10.55 -29.58
C ASP A 561 10.57 10.74 -28.77
N GLN A 562 10.56 10.38 -27.47
CA GLN A 562 9.39 10.44 -26.58
C GLN A 562 9.54 11.45 -25.43
N ASP A 563 10.39 12.47 -25.63
CA ASP A 563 10.68 13.55 -24.66
C ASP A 563 11.10 13.02 -23.27
N PRO A 564 12.27 12.37 -23.18
CA PRO A 564 12.74 11.77 -21.95
C PRO A 564 13.17 12.84 -20.93
N ASP A 565 13.64 14.00 -21.39
CA ASP A 565 13.97 15.18 -20.57
C ASP A 565 12.76 15.77 -19.83
N GLY A 566 11.59 15.72 -20.47
CA GLY A 566 10.32 16.15 -19.89
C GLY A 566 9.80 15.26 -18.76
N LEU A 567 10.37 14.06 -18.55
CA LEU A 567 9.96 13.14 -17.49
C LEU A 567 9.95 13.84 -16.12
N ARG A 568 8.83 13.78 -15.41
CA ARG A 568 8.73 14.31 -14.06
C ARG A 568 9.63 13.51 -13.12
N PHE A 569 10.44 14.18 -12.31
CA PHE A 569 11.39 13.54 -11.41
C PHE A 569 10.72 12.60 -10.41
N ILE A 570 9.56 12.99 -9.86
CA ILE A 570 8.76 12.11 -8.99
C ILE A 570 8.25 10.87 -9.73
N SER A 571 7.91 10.97 -11.03
CA SER A 571 7.57 9.79 -11.84
C SER A 571 8.77 8.87 -11.99
N ALA A 572 9.98 9.41 -12.16
CA ALA A 572 11.23 8.64 -12.17
C ALA A 572 11.43 7.87 -10.86
N LEU A 573 11.32 8.56 -9.73
CA LEU A 573 11.42 7.96 -8.40
C LEU A 573 10.35 6.89 -8.15
N ARG A 574 9.10 7.13 -8.58
CA ARG A 574 8.03 6.13 -8.48
C ARG A 574 8.32 4.89 -9.31
N MET A 575 8.91 5.01 -10.52
CA MET A 575 9.33 3.83 -11.30
C MET A 575 10.25 2.93 -10.48
N GLY A 576 11.24 3.52 -9.79
CA GLY A 576 12.15 2.79 -8.90
C GLY A 576 11.52 2.23 -7.63
N ALA A 577 10.27 2.61 -7.30
CA ALA A 577 9.59 2.29 -6.04
C ALA A 577 8.16 1.74 -6.20
N THR A 578 7.87 1.13 -7.36
CA THR A 578 6.54 0.61 -7.67
C THR A 578 6.35 -0.81 -7.13
N PHE A 579 5.49 -0.94 -6.11
CA PHE A 579 5.07 -2.22 -5.55
C PHE A 579 3.66 -2.60 -6.08
N PRO A 580 3.54 -3.60 -6.98
CA PRO A 580 2.34 -3.85 -7.81
C PRO A 580 1.00 -3.96 -7.04
N PHE A 581 1.06 -4.47 -5.81
CA PHE A 581 -0.12 -4.64 -4.96
C PHE A 581 -0.70 -3.30 -4.47
N ILE A 582 0.14 -2.28 -4.30
CA ILE A 582 -0.24 -0.97 -3.75
C ILE A 582 -0.25 0.09 -4.87
N THR A 583 0.84 0.17 -5.63
CA THR A 583 1.02 1.09 -6.76
C THR A 583 1.02 0.31 -8.07
N PRO A 584 0.57 0.89 -9.19
CA PRO A 584 0.50 0.17 -10.45
C PRO A 584 1.83 0.24 -11.21
N ASN A 585 2.20 -0.84 -11.88
CA ASN A 585 3.34 -0.87 -12.80
C ASN A 585 3.19 0.23 -13.85
N ILE A 586 4.28 0.95 -14.07
CA ILE A 586 4.33 2.00 -15.10
C ILE A 586 4.56 1.34 -16.45
N GLN A 587 3.89 1.88 -17.45
CA GLN A 587 3.90 1.43 -18.82
C GLN A 587 4.46 2.54 -19.70
N LEU A 588 5.66 2.35 -20.22
CA LEU A 588 6.40 3.33 -21.01
C LEU A 588 6.00 3.29 -22.51
N PRO A 589 6.24 4.36 -23.28
CA PRO A 589 5.79 4.48 -24.67
C PRO A 589 6.69 3.70 -25.64
N SER A 590 6.65 2.37 -25.57
CA SER A 590 7.39 1.46 -26.45
C SER A 590 6.51 0.37 -27.08
N LYS A 591 7.04 -0.33 -28.09
CA LYS A 591 6.40 -1.47 -28.75
C LYS A 591 7.36 -2.65 -28.95
N PRO A 592 7.11 -3.82 -28.32
CA PRO A 592 6.10 -4.09 -27.30
C PRO A 592 6.24 -3.15 -26.10
N ARG A 593 5.13 -2.98 -25.37
CA ARG A 593 5.06 -2.09 -24.23
C ARG A 593 6.00 -2.53 -23.12
N MET A 594 6.89 -1.62 -22.73
CA MET A 594 7.81 -1.78 -21.62
C MET A 594 7.07 -1.49 -20.33
N GLU A 595 7.10 -2.46 -19.42
CA GLU A 595 6.55 -2.36 -18.07
C GLU A 595 7.69 -2.37 -17.06
N VAL A 596 7.62 -1.48 -16.08
CA VAL A 596 8.65 -1.35 -15.05
C VAL A 596 8.11 -1.59 -13.65
N MET A 597 8.97 -2.12 -12.79
CA MET A 597 8.72 -2.46 -11.39
C MET A 597 9.87 -2.00 -10.48
N ASP A 598 9.64 -2.06 -9.17
CA ASP A 598 10.62 -1.71 -8.13
C ASP A 598 12.01 -2.31 -8.38
N SER A 599 13.04 -1.47 -8.23
CA SER A 599 14.47 -1.83 -8.32
C SER A 599 14.87 -2.88 -7.28
N GLY A 600 14.11 -3.01 -6.19
CA GLY A 600 14.29 -3.97 -5.10
C GLY A 600 14.30 -5.44 -5.55
N LEU A 601 13.70 -5.73 -6.71
CA LEU A 601 13.71 -7.06 -7.27
C LEU A 601 15.01 -7.42 -7.97
N SER A 602 15.76 -6.44 -8.49
CA SER A 602 17.05 -6.68 -9.17
C SER A 602 18.28 -6.42 -8.31
N ASP A 603 18.33 -5.26 -7.65
CA ASP A 603 19.48 -4.81 -6.86
C ASP A 603 18.97 -3.93 -5.72
N ASN A 604 18.40 -4.58 -4.71
CA ASN A 604 17.77 -3.96 -3.57
C ASN A 604 18.69 -3.01 -2.84
N PHE A 605 20.01 -3.17 -2.90
CA PHE A 605 20.97 -2.33 -2.18
C PHE A 605 21.64 -1.29 -3.07
N GLY A 606 21.44 -1.32 -4.40
CA GLY A 606 22.13 -0.44 -5.36
C GLY A 606 23.63 -0.70 -5.53
N ILE A 607 24.17 -1.72 -4.87
CA ILE A 607 25.62 -1.99 -4.84
C ILE A 607 26.11 -2.46 -6.22
N GLN A 608 25.32 -3.23 -6.98
CA GLN A 608 25.77 -3.70 -8.30
C GLN A 608 25.96 -2.52 -9.25
N ASP A 609 25.07 -1.53 -9.21
CA ASP A 609 25.17 -0.34 -10.06
C ASP A 609 26.36 0.55 -9.66
N ALA A 610 26.60 0.74 -8.35
CA ALA A 610 27.77 1.47 -7.87
C ALA A 610 29.10 0.80 -8.29
N LEU A 611 29.18 -0.53 -8.16
CA LEU A 611 30.37 -1.30 -8.57
C LEU A 611 30.54 -1.28 -10.10
N LYS A 612 29.45 -1.33 -10.86
CA LYS A 612 29.52 -1.21 -12.32
C LYS A 612 30.07 0.16 -12.75
N PHE A 613 29.56 1.25 -12.16
CA PHE A 613 30.10 2.58 -12.42
C PHE A 613 31.59 2.66 -12.06
N MET A 614 31.99 2.11 -10.90
CA MET A 614 33.39 2.02 -10.48
C MET A 614 34.26 1.31 -11.52
N HIS A 615 33.78 0.19 -12.06
CA HIS A 615 34.49 -0.59 -13.07
C HIS A 615 34.72 0.23 -14.36
N VAL A 616 33.71 0.97 -14.82
CA VAL A 616 33.80 1.76 -16.05
C VAL A 616 34.83 2.89 -15.95
N PHE A 617 34.98 3.49 -14.77
CA PHE A 617 35.85 4.65 -14.54
C PHE A 617 37.06 4.33 -13.64
N HIS A 618 37.41 3.06 -13.48
CA HIS A 618 38.46 2.64 -12.53
C HIS A 618 39.82 3.30 -12.80
N ASP A 619 40.23 3.44 -14.07
CA ASP A 619 41.46 4.13 -14.46
C ASP A 619 41.49 5.58 -13.95
N TRP A 620 40.41 6.31 -14.22
CA TRP A 620 40.28 7.70 -13.79
C TRP A 620 40.29 7.83 -12.25
N ILE A 621 39.61 6.91 -11.56
CA ILE A 621 39.55 6.86 -10.10
C ILE A 621 40.94 6.63 -9.50
N ASP A 622 41.72 5.70 -10.05
CA ASP A 622 43.09 5.39 -9.61
C ASP A 622 44.02 6.60 -9.76
N GLU A 623 43.92 7.27 -10.91
CA GLU A 623 44.73 8.45 -11.23
C GLU A 623 44.38 9.67 -10.36
N ASN A 624 43.10 9.91 -10.07
CA ASN A 624 42.63 11.19 -9.52
C ASN A 624 42.21 11.15 -8.05
N THR A 625 41.98 9.97 -7.47
CA THR A 625 41.47 9.82 -6.11
C THR A 625 42.43 9.03 -5.24
N SER A 626 42.31 9.17 -3.92
CA SER A 626 43.07 8.33 -2.98
C SER A 626 42.37 6.99 -2.73
N GLY A 627 41.21 6.75 -3.35
CA GLY A 627 40.37 5.58 -3.16
C GLY A 627 38.88 5.94 -3.07
N VAL A 628 38.06 4.91 -2.93
CA VAL A 628 36.60 5.00 -2.89
C VAL A 628 36.06 4.50 -1.55
N LEU A 629 35.15 5.28 -0.96
CA LEU A 629 34.30 4.87 0.16
C LEU A 629 32.91 4.52 -0.37
N LEU A 630 32.52 3.26 -0.19
CA LEU A 630 31.14 2.81 -0.37
C LEU A 630 30.36 3.01 0.93
N LEU A 631 29.51 4.03 0.98
CA LEU A 631 28.58 4.26 2.08
C LEU A 631 27.27 3.52 1.78
N THR A 632 26.99 2.44 2.51
CA THR A 632 25.80 1.61 2.29
C THR A 632 24.79 1.80 3.40
N ILE A 633 23.56 2.11 3.03
CA ILE A 633 22.44 2.32 3.93
C ILE A 633 21.43 1.21 3.69
N ARG A 634 21.29 0.32 4.68
CA ARG A 634 20.44 -0.88 4.63
C ARG A 634 19.26 -0.71 5.55
N ASP A 635 18.07 -1.04 5.05
CA ASP A 635 16.84 -1.14 5.83
C ASP A 635 16.73 -2.49 6.54
N SER A 636 17.67 -3.43 6.30
CA SER A 636 17.78 -4.75 6.90
C SER A 636 19.13 -4.97 7.58
N GLU A 637 19.15 -5.90 8.54
CA GLU A 637 20.37 -6.42 9.14
C GLU A 637 21.15 -7.23 8.10
N LYS A 638 22.48 -7.06 8.07
CA LYS A 638 23.34 -7.84 7.16
C LYS A 638 23.58 -9.26 7.67
N PHE A 639 23.69 -9.42 8.99
CA PHE A 639 23.97 -10.69 9.65
C PHE A 639 22.77 -11.07 10.52
N ALA A 640 21.85 -11.87 9.98
CA ALA A 640 20.76 -12.47 10.74
C ALA A 640 21.22 -13.77 11.43
N GLU A 641 20.68 -14.05 12.61
CA GLU A 641 20.87 -15.36 13.28
C GLU A 641 20.22 -16.47 12.42
N ILE A 642 20.90 -17.62 12.31
CA ILE A 642 20.38 -18.75 11.52
C ILE A 642 19.29 -19.45 12.34
N GLU A 643 18.05 -19.37 11.86
CA GLU A 643 16.89 -19.94 12.54
C GLU A 643 16.84 -21.47 12.47
N GLU A 644 16.43 -22.10 13.58
CA GLU A 644 16.06 -23.51 13.62
C GLU A 644 14.61 -23.68 13.12
N LYS A 645 14.41 -24.39 11.99
CA LYS A 645 13.09 -24.51 11.37
C LYS A 645 12.22 -25.54 12.11
N ALA A 646 11.14 -25.07 12.73
CA ALA A 646 10.10 -25.93 13.28
C ALA A 646 9.40 -26.77 12.19
N PRO A 647 8.86 -27.96 12.53
CA PRO A 647 8.13 -28.78 11.57
C PRO A 647 6.86 -28.07 11.08
N LEU A 648 6.80 -27.83 9.78
CA LEU A 648 5.69 -27.13 9.13
C LEU A 648 4.42 -27.98 9.09
N THR A 649 3.27 -27.33 9.31
CA THR A 649 1.95 -27.93 9.07
C THR A 649 1.71 -28.23 7.58
N ILE A 650 0.74 -29.08 7.25
CA ILE A 650 0.41 -29.43 5.85
C ILE A 650 0.07 -28.18 5.02
N MET A 651 -0.71 -27.26 5.59
CA MET A 651 -1.06 -26.00 4.93
C MET A 651 0.15 -25.10 4.72
N GLN A 652 1.05 -25.01 5.71
CA GLN A 652 2.30 -24.25 5.54
C GLN A 652 3.15 -24.84 4.42
N LYS A 653 3.34 -26.17 4.37
CA LYS A 653 4.13 -26.84 3.31
C LYS A 653 3.70 -26.49 1.88
N LEU A 654 2.40 -26.25 1.66
CA LEU A 654 1.87 -25.85 0.34
C LEU A 654 2.27 -24.41 -0.05
N PHE A 655 2.35 -23.49 0.91
CA PHE A 655 2.67 -22.07 0.66
C PHE A 655 4.13 -21.69 0.97
N THR A 656 4.86 -22.53 1.71
CA THR A 656 6.25 -22.28 2.12
C THR A 656 7.23 -22.07 0.96
N PRO A 657 7.16 -22.77 -0.19
CA PRO A 657 8.09 -22.52 -1.30
C PRO A 657 8.03 -21.07 -1.80
N LEU A 658 6.84 -20.50 -1.95
CA LEU A 658 6.63 -19.11 -2.36
C LEU A 658 7.09 -18.13 -1.26
N LYS A 659 6.74 -18.43 0.00
CA LYS A 659 7.18 -17.63 1.17
C LYS A 659 8.71 -17.60 1.29
N ASN A 660 9.38 -18.74 1.10
CA ASN A 660 10.83 -18.86 1.21
C ASN A 660 11.58 -18.11 0.11
N ILE A 661 11.06 -18.09 -1.13
CA ILE A 661 11.69 -17.30 -2.20
C ILE A 661 11.65 -15.82 -1.82
N TYR A 662 10.51 -15.33 -1.33
CA TYR A 662 10.35 -13.93 -0.93
C TYR A 662 11.24 -13.57 0.28
N ILE A 663 11.20 -14.36 1.35
CA ILE A 663 11.97 -14.09 2.58
C ILE A 663 13.49 -14.17 2.33
N ASN A 664 13.95 -15.17 1.57
CA ASN A 664 15.38 -15.34 1.33
C ASN A 664 15.91 -14.44 0.21
N TRP A 665 15.06 -13.68 -0.50
CA TRP A 665 15.50 -12.82 -1.59
C TRP A 665 16.52 -11.77 -1.14
N ASP A 666 16.31 -11.18 0.04
CA ASP A 666 17.23 -10.20 0.64
C ASP A 666 18.61 -10.83 0.94
N ASN A 667 18.62 -12.06 1.48
CA ASN A 667 19.84 -12.82 1.76
C ASN A 667 20.59 -13.21 0.48
N VAL A 668 19.88 -13.66 -0.56
CA VAL A 668 20.47 -13.99 -1.86
C VAL A 668 21.16 -12.77 -2.47
N GLN A 669 20.49 -11.61 -2.45
CA GLN A 669 21.07 -10.37 -2.94
C GLN A 669 22.26 -9.90 -2.09
N THR A 670 22.18 -10.03 -0.77
CA THR A 670 23.28 -9.69 0.15
C THR A 670 24.53 -10.52 -0.14
N LEU A 671 24.38 -11.83 -0.30
CA LEU A 671 25.49 -12.73 -0.66
C LEU A 671 26.08 -12.36 -2.03
N HIS A 672 25.23 -12.07 -3.00
CA HIS A 672 25.68 -11.64 -4.33
C HIS A 672 26.46 -10.32 -4.27
N ASN A 673 25.96 -9.31 -3.53
CA ASN A 673 26.66 -8.04 -3.34
C ASN A 673 28.01 -8.23 -2.62
N GLU A 674 28.10 -9.13 -1.64
CA GLU A 674 29.35 -9.39 -0.92
C GLU A 674 30.42 -10.02 -1.82
N ILE A 675 30.03 -10.97 -2.67
CA ILE A 675 30.90 -11.57 -3.68
C ILE A 675 31.39 -10.50 -4.66
N SER A 676 30.47 -9.69 -5.19
CA SER A 676 30.80 -8.65 -6.16
C SER A 676 31.69 -7.55 -5.56
N PHE A 677 31.43 -7.13 -4.33
CA PHE A 677 32.24 -6.14 -3.62
C PHE A 677 33.66 -6.65 -3.36
N THR A 678 33.80 -7.88 -2.88
CA THR A 678 35.11 -8.48 -2.58
C THR A 678 35.95 -8.63 -3.85
N ARG A 679 35.34 -9.13 -4.94
CA ARG A 679 36.00 -9.23 -6.24
C ARG A 679 36.46 -7.87 -6.77
N MET A 680 35.61 -6.85 -6.66
CA MET A 680 35.99 -5.50 -7.08
C MET A 680 37.19 -5.00 -6.26
N LYS A 681 37.13 -5.15 -4.94
CA LYS A 681 38.19 -4.74 -4.01
C LYS A 681 39.53 -5.43 -4.30
N GLU A 682 39.52 -6.68 -4.72
CA GLU A 682 40.73 -7.44 -5.10
C GLU A 682 41.25 -7.06 -6.49
N SER A 683 40.40 -6.50 -7.36
CA SER A 683 40.74 -6.18 -8.75
C SER A 683 41.25 -4.76 -9.00
N VAL A 684 40.96 -3.81 -8.09
CA VAL A 684 41.33 -2.40 -8.26
C VAL A 684 42.65 -2.08 -7.56
N ASN A 685 43.39 -1.10 -8.10
CA ASN A 685 44.69 -0.67 -7.56
C ASN A 685 44.59 0.39 -6.46
N PHE A 686 43.39 0.91 -6.20
CA PHE A 686 43.13 1.93 -5.18
C PHE A 686 42.41 1.33 -3.95
N THR A 687 42.42 2.06 -2.84
CA THR A 687 41.71 1.63 -1.62
C THR A 687 40.20 1.65 -1.84
N LEU A 688 39.54 0.51 -1.61
CA LEU A 688 38.08 0.41 -1.56
C LEU A 688 37.60 0.09 -0.14
N ASP A 689 37.00 1.09 0.50
CA ASP A 689 36.44 1.01 1.84
C ASP A 689 34.91 0.88 1.82
N ARG A 690 34.35 0.31 2.88
CA ARG A 690 32.90 0.23 3.09
C ARG A 690 32.52 0.61 4.52
N ILE A 691 31.53 1.48 4.64
CA ILE A 691 30.86 1.82 5.91
C ILE A 691 29.37 1.54 5.71
N GLU A 692 28.81 0.69 6.57
CA GLU A 692 27.42 0.23 6.45
C GLU A 692 26.60 0.74 7.63
N PHE A 693 25.39 1.20 7.34
CA PHE A 693 24.35 1.55 8.30
C PHE A 693 23.20 0.57 8.13
N GLU A 694 22.64 0.08 9.23
CA GLU A 694 21.62 -0.97 9.21
C GLU A 694 20.44 -0.56 10.09
N TYR A 695 19.22 -0.74 9.60
CA TYR A 695 18.03 -0.70 10.44
C TYR A 695 17.78 -2.09 11.05
N SER A 696 18.10 -2.23 12.34
CA SER A 696 17.97 -3.46 13.13
C SER A 696 16.92 -3.32 14.22
N THR A 697 15.96 -4.25 14.30
CA THR A 697 14.99 -4.27 15.42
C THR A 697 15.49 -5.05 16.62
N LEU A 698 16.41 -6.00 16.45
CA LEU A 698 16.86 -6.90 17.52
C LEU A 698 17.46 -6.12 18.71
N GLN A 699 18.24 -5.07 18.42
CA GLN A 699 18.86 -4.24 19.45
C GLN A 699 17.83 -3.44 20.26
N TYR A 700 16.85 -2.84 19.59
CA TYR A 700 15.74 -2.12 20.22
C TYR A 700 14.88 -3.05 21.10
N LEU A 701 14.70 -4.32 20.68
CA LEU A 701 13.99 -5.33 21.46
C LEU A 701 14.77 -5.77 22.70
N LYS A 702 16.10 -5.94 22.58
CA LYS A 702 17.00 -6.24 23.71
C LYS A 702 17.00 -5.11 24.75
N GLU A 703 17.03 -3.85 24.31
CA GLU A 703 17.04 -2.67 25.20
C GLU A 703 15.75 -2.49 26.00
N ARG A 704 14.62 -3.06 25.54
CA ARG A 704 13.34 -3.05 26.25
C ARG A 704 13.07 -4.27 27.11
N GLY A 705 14.03 -5.20 27.19
CA GLY A 705 13.84 -6.49 27.86
C GLY A 705 12.75 -7.34 27.19
N LEU A 706 12.46 -7.07 25.92
CA LEU A 706 11.45 -7.80 25.14
C LEU A 706 12.08 -8.98 24.40
N ALA A 707 13.40 -9.03 24.24
CA ALA A 707 14.13 -10.18 23.73
C ALA A 707 14.95 -10.82 24.85
N ASP A 708 14.75 -12.12 25.10
CA ASP A 708 15.50 -12.87 26.11
C ASP A 708 17.01 -12.87 25.81
N GLN A 709 17.83 -12.84 26.87
CA GLN A 709 19.28 -12.92 26.77
C GLN A 709 19.77 -14.30 26.29
N GLU A 710 18.88 -15.29 26.19
CA GLU A 710 19.16 -16.70 25.92
C GLU A 710 18.35 -17.27 24.73
N GLY A 711 18.39 -16.60 23.57
CA GLY A 711 18.13 -17.26 22.28
C GLY A 711 16.65 -17.55 21.92
N ALA A 712 16.41 -17.56 20.60
CA ALA A 712 15.15 -17.85 19.92
C ALA A 712 14.00 -16.87 20.18
N PHE A 713 14.14 -15.64 19.67
CA PHE A 713 13.00 -14.76 19.45
C PHE A 713 12.11 -15.34 18.33
N ASP A 714 10.79 -15.35 18.50
CA ASP A 714 9.84 -15.80 17.46
C ASP A 714 9.99 -14.91 16.20
N PRO A 715 10.40 -15.48 15.04
CA PRO A 715 10.57 -14.70 13.81
C PRO A 715 9.30 -13.98 13.37
N GLU A 716 8.12 -14.57 13.62
CA GLU A 716 6.84 -13.90 13.33
C GLU A 716 6.66 -12.67 14.24
N ALA A 717 7.11 -12.73 15.50
CA ALA A 717 7.10 -11.58 16.40
C ALA A 717 8.13 -10.51 15.98
N GLN A 718 9.31 -10.90 15.49
CA GLN A 718 10.32 -9.96 14.99
C GLN A 718 9.86 -9.20 13.74
N GLU A 719 9.22 -9.90 12.79
CA GLU A 719 8.64 -9.27 11.59
C GLU A 719 7.49 -8.32 11.94
N ILE A 720 6.65 -8.65 12.93
CA ILE A 720 5.58 -7.77 13.42
C ILE A 720 6.14 -6.51 14.09
N LEU A 721 7.32 -6.59 14.70
CA LEU A 721 7.97 -5.46 15.40
C LEU A 721 8.80 -4.57 14.47
N ARG A 722 9.16 -5.06 13.28
CA ARG A 722 9.81 -4.27 12.23
C ARG A 722 8.79 -3.33 11.60
N ALA A 723 9.18 -2.07 11.42
CA ALA A 723 8.29 -1.07 10.83
C ALA A 723 7.73 -1.53 9.47
N SER A 724 6.50 -1.22 9.15
CA SER A 724 5.77 -1.83 8.05
C SER A 724 6.36 -1.53 6.67
N LEU A 725 6.27 -2.51 5.77
CA LEU A 725 6.74 -2.43 4.38
C LEU A 725 5.63 -1.83 3.51
N ASN A 726 5.32 -0.55 3.74
CA ASN A 726 4.35 0.19 2.96
C ASN A 726 4.71 1.70 2.92
N TRP A 727 3.76 2.54 2.49
CA TRP A 727 3.92 3.98 2.34
C TRP A 727 3.31 4.81 3.48
N ARG A 728 3.30 4.24 4.69
CA ARG A 728 2.75 4.79 5.92
C ARG A 728 3.47 4.20 7.14
N LEU A 729 3.93 5.06 8.04
CA LEU A 729 4.48 4.65 9.33
C LEU A 729 3.65 5.22 10.48
N THR A 730 3.40 4.39 11.49
CA THR A 730 2.86 4.82 12.78
C THR A 730 3.91 5.64 13.56
N ALA A 731 3.48 6.39 14.58
CA ALA A 731 4.39 7.21 15.38
C ALA A 731 5.52 6.37 16.03
N ARG A 732 5.21 5.19 16.56
CA ARG A 732 6.20 4.27 17.13
C ARG A 732 7.19 3.77 16.08
N GLU A 733 6.73 3.45 14.87
CA GLU A 733 7.59 3.01 13.79
C GLU A 733 8.55 4.11 13.35
N LYS A 734 8.06 5.35 13.19
CA LYS A 734 8.92 6.51 12.85
C LYS A 734 10.02 6.70 13.87
N LYS A 735 9.65 6.68 15.16
CA LYS A 735 10.62 6.80 16.26
C LYS A 735 11.62 5.65 16.26
N SER A 736 11.16 4.40 16.11
CA SER A 736 12.03 3.22 16.02
C SER A 736 13.07 3.36 14.90
N VAL A 737 12.67 3.87 13.73
CA VAL A 737 13.58 4.11 12.60
C VAL A 737 14.58 5.21 12.91
N ILE A 738 14.14 6.35 13.47
CA ILE A 738 15.01 7.49 13.78
C ILE A 738 16.01 7.13 14.88
N ASP A 739 15.54 6.51 15.96
CA ASP A 739 16.36 6.14 17.12
C ASP A 739 17.39 5.06 16.77
N ASN A 740 17.17 4.30 15.69
CA ASN A 740 18.07 3.23 15.26
C ASN A 740 19.50 3.72 14.97
N ILE A 741 19.66 5.00 14.64
CA ILE A 741 20.99 5.61 14.45
C ILE A 741 21.87 5.50 15.71
N ASN A 742 21.24 5.39 16.88
CA ASN A 742 21.91 5.24 18.17
C ASN A 742 22.33 3.81 18.50
N SER A 743 22.01 2.82 17.65
CA SER A 743 22.45 1.44 17.89
C SER A 743 23.98 1.36 17.97
N PRO A 744 24.55 0.53 18.86
CA PRO A 744 25.98 0.24 18.89
C PRO A 744 26.61 -0.07 17.52
N TYR A 745 25.90 -0.74 16.62
CA TYR A 745 26.38 -0.92 15.25
C TYR A 745 26.50 0.41 14.51
N ASN A 746 25.43 1.19 14.43
CA ASN A 746 25.40 2.46 13.70
C ASN A 746 26.31 3.53 14.34
N ARG A 747 26.45 3.54 15.67
CA ARG A 747 27.43 4.40 16.38
C ARG A 747 28.87 4.08 16.00
N ARG A 748 29.22 2.81 15.81
CA ARG A 748 30.54 2.43 15.30
C ARG A 748 30.73 2.93 13.87
N SER A 749 29.72 2.83 13.02
CA SER A 749 29.76 3.36 11.65
C SER A 749 29.88 4.89 11.63
N LEU A 750 29.14 5.62 12.47
CA LEU A 750 29.30 7.07 12.66
C LEU A 750 30.70 7.44 13.13
N ASN A 751 31.25 6.73 14.11
CA ASN A 751 32.60 7.00 14.62
C ASN A 751 33.68 6.73 13.56
N ARG A 752 33.51 5.68 12.75
CA ARG A 752 34.39 5.42 11.60
C ARG A 752 34.32 6.56 10.60
N LEU A 753 33.12 7.06 10.28
CA LEU A 753 32.93 8.16 9.35
C LEU A 753 33.47 9.48 9.89
N LYS A 754 33.27 9.79 11.16
CA LYS A 754 33.78 10.98 11.85
C LYS A 754 35.31 11.08 11.77
N ASN A 755 35.98 9.94 11.90
CA ASN A 755 37.44 9.85 11.84
C ASN A 755 37.97 9.55 10.43
N TYR A 756 37.10 9.52 9.42
CA TYR A 756 37.48 9.17 8.06
C TYR A 756 38.26 10.33 7.42
N LYS A 757 39.38 10.01 6.77
CA LYS A 757 40.19 11.00 6.05
C LYS A 757 39.66 11.16 4.63
N PHE A 758 38.99 12.26 4.38
CA PHE A 758 38.43 12.57 3.06
C PHE A 758 39.45 13.15 2.08
N LEU A 759 40.56 13.71 2.58
CA LEU A 759 41.67 14.24 1.77
C LEU A 759 42.97 13.62 2.26
N GLU A 760 43.77 13.09 1.33
CA GLU A 760 45.14 12.58 1.57
C GLU A 760 46.16 13.40 0.79
#